data_AF-A0A376U4I0-F1
#
_entry.id   AF-A0A376U4I0-F1
#
_cell.length_a   1.000
_cell.length_b   1.000
_cell.length_c   1.000
_cell.angle_alpha   90.00
_cell.angle_beta   90.00
_cell.angle_gamma   90.00
#
_symmetry.space_group_name_H-M   'P 1'
#
loop_
_entity.id
_entity.type
_entity.pdbx_description
1 polymer ?
#
loop_
_entity_poly.entity_id
_entity_poly.type
_entity_poly.pdbx_seq_one_letter_code
_entity_poly.pdbx_strand_id
1 'polypeptide(L)'
;MLAVNSQTRTLTLDREITLPSSGTTLISLVDGSGNPISVEVQSVTDGVKVKVSRVPDGVAEYSVWGLKLPTLRQRLFRCVSIRENDDGTYAITAVQHVPEKEAIVDNGAHFDGDQSGTVNGVTPPAVQHLTAEVTADSGEYQVLARWDTPKVVKGVSFMLRLTVAADDGSERLVSTARTAETTYRFTQLAPGNYRLTVRAVNAWGQQGDPASVSFRIAAPAAPSRIELTPGYFQITATPHLAVYDPTVQFEFWFSEKRITDIRQVETTARYLGSGLYWIAASINIKPGHDYYFYIRSVNTVGKSAFVEAVGRASDDAEGYLDFFKGKITESHLGKELLEKVDLTEDNASRLEEFSKEWKDANDKWNAMWGVKIEQTKDGKHYVAGIGLSMEDTEEGKLSQFLVAANRIAFIDPANGNETPMFVAQGNQIFMNDVFLKRLTAPTITSGGSPPVFSLTSDGKLTAKNADISGSVNANSGTLNNVTINENCQIKGKLSANQIEGDIVKTVSKSFPRTSTYASGTITVRISDDQKFDRQVMIPPVLFRGGKHENFNSNNQQSYWYSTCRLRVTRNGQEIFNQSTTDAQGVFSSVIDMPAGQGTLTLTFTVSSSGANNWTTNNQYQRSAGCGDEKIHSRYQYQLNFITQNGRQK
;
A
#
# COMPACT_ATOMS: atom_id res chain seq x y z
N MET A 1 -36.11 -14.41 26.85
CA MET A 1 -37.40 -13.74 27.06
C MET A 1 -37.93 -13.98 28.47
N LEU A 2 -37.76 -12.95 29.31
CA LEU A 2 -38.24 -12.87 30.68
C LEU A 2 -39.66 -12.28 30.71
N ALA A 3 -40.63 -12.92 31.36
CA ALA A 3 -41.90 -12.28 31.72
C ALA A 3 -41.96 -12.02 33.22
N VAL A 4 -42.55 -10.90 33.64
CA VAL A 4 -42.48 -10.41 35.02
C VAL A 4 -43.87 -10.24 35.60
N ASN A 5 -44.17 -10.97 36.69
CA ASN A 5 -45.33 -10.71 37.52
C ASN A 5 -44.88 -10.09 38.84
N SER A 6 -44.98 -8.77 38.94
CA SER A 6 -44.57 -8.00 40.13
C SER A 6 -45.46 -8.27 41.34
N GLN A 7 -46.75 -8.56 41.14
CA GLN A 7 -47.70 -8.86 42.22
C GLN A 7 -47.37 -10.19 42.90
N THR A 8 -47.01 -11.22 42.12
CA THR A 8 -46.68 -12.56 42.65
C THR A 8 -45.18 -12.78 42.83
N ARG A 9 -44.35 -11.76 42.55
CA ARG A 9 -42.87 -11.81 42.55
C ARG A 9 -42.33 -13.01 41.77
N THR A 10 -42.96 -13.29 40.64
CA THR A 10 -42.65 -14.47 39.81
C THR A 10 -42.10 -14.01 38.47
N LEU A 11 -40.97 -14.58 38.10
CA LEU A 11 -40.33 -14.40 36.81
C LEU A 11 -40.54 -15.66 35.98
N THR A 12 -40.94 -15.52 34.72
CA THR A 12 -40.94 -16.64 33.77
C THR A 12 -39.75 -16.49 32.85
N LEU A 13 -38.82 -17.43 32.94
CA LEU A 13 -37.61 -17.44 32.13
C LEU A 13 -37.89 -18.12 30.79
N ASP A 14 -37.10 -17.77 29.77
CA ASP A 14 -37.13 -18.41 28.45
C ASP A 14 -36.37 -19.73 28.38
N ARG A 15 -35.70 -20.10 29.47
CA ARG A 15 -34.92 -21.33 29.57
C ARG A 15 -35.09 -21.95 30.93
N GLU A 16 -35.12 -23.27 30.96
CA GLU A 16 -35.15 -24.03 32.22
C GLU A 16 -33.88 -23.79 33.03
N ILE A 17 -34.05 -23.66 34.34
CA ILE A 17 -32.98 -23.58 35.33
C ILE A 17 -33.21 -24.61 36.43
N THR A 18 -32.12 -25.13 36.97
CA THR A 18 -32.14 -26.05 38.11
C THR A 18 -31.40 -25.39 39.28
N LEU A 19 -32.02 -25.40 40.46
CA LEU A 19 -31.37 -24.91 41.67
C LEU A 19 -30.41 -25.96 42.24
N PRO A 20 -29.25 -25.54 42.76
CA PRO A 20 -28.33 -26.43 43.46
C PRO A 20 -28.93 -26.87 44.80
N SER A 21 -28.54 -28.05 45.27
CA SER A 21 -29.02 -28.65 46.52
C SER A 21 -28.58 -27.90 47.80
N SER A 22 -27.64 -26.95 47.67
CA SER A 22 -27.17 -26.11 48.78
C SER A 22 -26.62 -24.76 48.28
N GLY A 23 -26.72 -23.74 49.14
CA GLY A 23 -26.25 -22.37 48.90
C GLY A 23 -27.31 -21.44 48.26
N THR A 24 -27.13 -20.14 48.47
CA THR A 24 -28.06 -19.11 47.96
C THR A 24 -27.84 -18.87 46.48
N THR A 25 -28.89 -19.05 45.67
CA THR A 25 -28.88 -18.73 44.24
C THR A 25 -29.42 -17.32 44.03
N LEU A 26 -28.69 -16.50 43.27
CA LEU A 26 -29.14 -15.15 42.90
C LEU A 26 -29.45 -15.11 41.41
N ILE A 27 -30.47 -14.34 41.03
CA ILE A 27 -30.75 -13.98 39.64
C ILE A 27 -30.47 -12.48 39.46
N SER A 28 -29.65 -12.16 38.46
CA SER A 28 -29.31 -10.80 38.08
C SER A 28 -30.28 -10.32 37.01
N LEU A 29 -30.91 -9.18 37.27
CA LEU A 29 -31.88 -8.51 36.41
C LEU A 29 -31.37 -7.10 36.08
N VAL A 30 -31.91 -6.47 35.04
CA VAL A 30 -31.62 -5.05 34.71
C VAL A 30 -32.83 -4.20 35.12
N ASP A 31 -32.60 -3.19 35.96
CA ASP A 31 -33.63 -2.26 36.40
C ASP A 31 -33.99 -1.21 35.33
N GLY A 32 -34.96 -0.34 35.63
CA GLY A 32 -35.41 0.71 34.70
C GLY A 32 -34.35 1.77 34.35
N SER A 33 -33.21 1.80 35.02
CA SER A 33 -32.07 2.69 34.74
C SER A 33 -30.90 1.98 34.05
N GLY A 34 -31.04 0.69 33.71
CA GLY A 34 -29.99 -0.08 33.04
C GLY A 34 -28.96 -0.71 33.99
N ASN A 35 -29.17 -0.68 35.31
CA ASN A 35 -28.21 -1.23 36.27
C ASN A 35 -28.50 -2.71 36.58
N PRO A 36 -27.46 -3.56 36.73
CA PRO A 36 -27.63 -4.95 37.13
C PRO A 36 -27.95 -5.05 38.63
N ILE A 37 -29.13 -5.60 38.97
CA ILE A 37 -29.56 -5.89 40.34
C ILE A 37 -29.67 -7.40 40.53
N SER A 38 -28.96 -7.93 41.55
CA SER A 38 -29.08 -9.33 41.95
C SER A 38 -30.16 -9.51 43.02
N VAL A 39 -31.09 -10.44 42.79
CA VAL A 39 -32.15 -10.80 43.74
C VAL A 39 -32.11 -12.30 44.05
N GLU A 40 -32.43 -12.66 45.28
CA GLU A 40 -32.42 -14.06 45.70
C GLU A 40 -33.57 -14.85 45.07
N VAL A 41 -33.24 -16.04 44.55
CA VAL A 41 -34.21 -17.02 44.05
C VAL A 41 -34.70 -17.87 45.23
N GLN A 42 -36.01 -17.82 45.49
CA GLN A 42 -36.65 -18.53 46.59
C GLN A 42 -37.11 -19.94 46.18
N SER A 43 -37.63 -20.07 44.96
CA SER A 43 -38.10 -21.36 44.44
C SER A 43 -38.17 -21.34 42.92
N VAL A 44 -38.06 -22.52 42.30
CA VAL A 44 -38.30 -22.72 40.87
C VAL A 44 -39.39 -23.77 40.71
N THR A 45 -40.38 -23.47 39.87
CA THR A 45 -41.50 -24.35 39.51
C THR A 45 -41.45 -24.60 38.01
N ASP A 46 -41.67 -25.84 37.58
CA ASP A 46 -41.65 -26.26 36.18
C ASP A 46 -40.34 -25.90 35.43
N GLY A 47 -39.23 -25.71 36.15
CA GLY A 47 -37.93 -25.31 35.59
C GLY A 47 -37.83 -23.86 35.10
N VAL A 48 -38.95 -23.19 34.79
CA VAL A 48 -38.96 -21.86 34.14
C VAL A 48 -39.62 -20.76 34.97
N LYS A 49 -40.44 -21.09 35.98
CA LYS A 49 -41.08 -20.10 36.85
C LYS A 49 -40.26 -19.92 38.12
N VAL A 50 -39.70 -18.73 38.29
CA VAL A 50 -38.76 -18.42 39.36
C VAL A 50 -39.41 -17.42 40.31
N LYS A 51 -39.61 -17.81 41.55
CA LYS A 51 -40.05 -16.89 42.61
C LYS A 51 -38.83 -16.20 43.21
N VAL A 52 -38.86 -14.88 43.25
CA VAL A 52 -37.75 -14.06 43.76
C VAL A 52 -38.14 -13.31 45.02
N SER A 53 -37.15 -12.98 45.85
CA SER A 53 -37.32 -12.19 47.07
C SER A 53 -38.04 -10.85 46.85
N ARG A 54 -37.68 -10.16 45.76
CA ARG A 54 -38.32 -8.94 45.25
C ARG A 54 -38.14 -8.82 43.74
N VAL A 55 -39.07 -8.12 43.09
CA VAL A 55 -38.91 -7.69 41.69
C VAL A 55 -38.46 -6.22 41.73
N PRO A 56 -37.27 -5.88 41.21
CA PRO A 56 -36.83 -4.48 41.15
C PRO A 56 -37.74 -3.62 40.28
N ASP A 57 -37.83 -2.32 40.59
CA ASP A 57 -38.68 -1.39 39.87
C ASP A 57 -38.16 -1.15 38.45
N GLY A 58 -39.08 -1.12 37.47
CA GLY A 58 -38.76 -0.84 36.07
C GLY A 58 -38.07 -1.97 35.31
N VAL A 59 -38.02 -3.20 35.84
CA VAL A 59 -37.56 -4.37 35.07
C VAL A 59 -38.50 -4.60 33.89
N ALA A 60 -37.98 -4.41 32.68
CA ALA A 60 -38.74 -4.60 31.45
C ALA A 60 -39.01 -6.09 31.19
N GLU A 61 -40.21 -6.40 30.69
CA GLU A 61 -40.46 -7.68 30.03
C GLU A 61 -39.49 -7.81 28.84
N TYR A 62 -39.06 -9.04 28.56
CA TYR A 62 -38.03 -9.37 27.57
C TYR A 62 -36.60 -8.91 27.90
N SER A 63 -36.35 -8.42 29.11
CA SER A 63 -35.00 -8.05 29.58
C SER A 63 -34.07 -9.26 29.72
N VAL A 64 -32.76 -8.98 29.72
CA VAL A 64 -31.68 -9.96 29.89
C VAL A 64 -31.55 -10.31 31.37
N TRP A 65 -31.37 -11.60 31.66
CA TRP A 65 -31.18 -12.11 33.02
C TRP A 65 -29.96 -13.02 33.07
N GLY A 66 -29.35 -13.14 34.25
CA GLY A 66 -28.20 -14.02 34.50
C GLY A 66 -28.32 -14.75 35.83
N LEU A 67 -27.89 -16.01 35.90
CA LEU A 67 -27.94 -16.81 37.13
C LEU A 67 -26.57 -16.83 37.81
N LYS A 68 -26.52 -16.48 39.09
CA LYS A 68 -25.35 -16.63 39.95
C LYS A 68 -25.60 -17.78 40.91
N LEU A 69 -24.97 -18.91 40.61
CA LEU A 69 -25.02 -20.12 41.42
C LEU A 69 -23.89 -20.12 42.44
N PRO A 70 -24.11 -20.65 43.66
CA PRO A 70 -23.06 -20.84 44.67
C PRO A 70 -21.93 -21.78 44.23
N THR A 71 -22.16 -22.61 43.20
CA THR A 71 -21.15 -23.51 42.60
C THR A 71 -20.32 -22.84 41.49
N LEU A 72 -20.68 -21.64 41.03
CA LEU A 72 -19.88 -20.90 40.06
C LEU A 72 -18.68 -20.28 40.77
N ARG A 73 -17.50 -20.86 40.54
CA ARG A 73 -16.24 -20.22 40.91
C ARG A 73 -15.87 -19.19 39.84
N GLN A 74 -15.42 -18.02 40.27
CA GLN A 74 -14.79 -17.05 39.39
C GLN A 74 -13.55 -17.71 38.80
N ARG A 75 -13.50 -17.82 37.47
CA ARG A 75 -12.35 -18.36 36.73
C ARG A 75 -11.65 -17.21 36.05
N LEU A 76 -10.35 -17.05 36.29
CA LEU A 76 -9.57 -16.01 35.66
C LEU A 76 -9.11 -16.52 34.29
N PHE A 77 -9.55 -15.85 33.24
CA PHE A 77 -9.10 -16.12 31.89
C PHE A 77 -8.10 -15.05 31.48
N ARG A 78 -7.01 -15.46 30.83
CA ARG A 78 -6.13 -14.49 30.15
C ARG A 78 -6.73 -14.16 28.78
N CYS A 79 -6.63 -12.89 28.40
CA CYS A 79 -6.88 -12.48 27.02
C CYS A 79 -5.78 -13.06 26.12
N VAL A 80 -6.16 -13.81 25.10
CA VAL A 80 -5.23 -14.46 24.15
C VAL A 80 -5.13 -13.67 22.86
N SER A 81 -6.22 -13.07 22.42
CA SER A 81 -6.23 -12.21 21.25
C SER A 81 -7.26 -11.11 21.37
N ILE A 82 -6.90 -9.97 20.80
CA ILE A 82 -7.76 -8.79 20.67
C ILE A 82 -7.80 -8.46 19.19
N ARG A 83 -9.01 -8.22 18.67
CA ARG A 83 -9.22 -7.69 17.33
C ARG A 83 -9.62 -6.23 17.44
N GLU A 84 -8.94 -5.39 16.70
CA GLU A 84 -9.33 -4.00 16.49
C GLU A 84 -10.43 -3.96 15.41
N ASN A 85 -11.54 -3.32 15.72
CA ASN A 85 -12.63 -3.11 14.78
C ASN A 85 -12.46 -1.76 14.06
N ASP A 86 -13.11 -1.61 12.91
CA ASP A 86 -12.99 -0.40 12.06
C ASP A 86 -13.49 0.90 12.73
N ASP A 87 -14.34 0.75 13.75
CA ASP A 87 -14.86 1.84 14.57
C ASP A 87 -13.89 2.31 15.68
N GLY A 88 -12.72 1.68 15.80
CA GLY A 88 -11.71 2.00 16.83
C GLY A 88 -11.98 1.34 18.18
N THR A 89 -12.90 0.38 18.26
CA THR A 89 -13.12 -0.44 19.45
C THR A 89 -12.32 -1.75 19.39
N TYR A 90 -11.98 -2.29 20.56
CA TYR A 90 -11.28 -3.55 20.69
C TYR A 90 -12.22 -4.65 21.17
N ALA A 91 -12.29 -5.75 20.43
CA ALA A 91 -13.01 -6.95 20.84
C ALA A 91 -12.02 -8.01 21.31
N ILE A 92 -12.21 -8.53 22.53
CA ILE A 92 -11.52 -9.74 22.97
C ILE A 92 -12.06 -10.91 22.15
N THR A 93 -11.22 -11.50 21.29
CA THR A 93 -11.63 -12.55 20.36
C THR A 93 -11.27 -13.95 20.83
N ALA A 94 -10.36 -14.08 21.81
CA ALA A 94 -10.07 -15.34 22.45
C ALA A 94 -9.63 -15.14 23.91
N VAL A 95 -10.09 -16.05 24.76
CA VAL A 95 -9.72 -16.14 26.18
C VAL A 95 -9.26 -17.56 26.50
N GLN A 96 -8.25 -17.70 27.35
CA GLN A 96 -7.73 -19.00 27.79
C GLN A 96 -7.74 -19.09 29.31
N HIS A 97 -8.34 -20.15 29.82
CA HIS A 97 -8.27 -20.50 31.24
C HIS A 97 -6.93 -21.16 31.52
N VAL A 98 -6.17 -20.61 32.48
CA VAL A 98 -4.86 -21.15 32.90
C VAL A 98 -4.90 -21.40 34.41
N PRO A 99 -5.35 -22.60 34.86
CA PRO A 99 -5.58 -22.90 36.28
C PRO A 99 -4.32 -22.72 37.14
N GLU A 100 -3.15 -23.03 36.58
CA GLU A 100 -1.84 -22.96 37.26
C GLU A 100 -1.43 -21.53 37.62
N LYS A 101 -1.94 -20.52 36.92
CA LYS A 101 -1.69 -19.11 37.24
C LYS A 101 -2.56 -18.60 38.39
N GLU A 102 -3.70 -19.24 38.68
CA GLU A 102 -4.59 -18.78 39.76
C GLU A 102 -3.90 -18.84 41.13
N ALA A 103 -2.97 -19.77 41.36
CA ALA A 103 -2.20 -19.85 42.60
C ALA A 103 -1.10 -18.75 42.75
N ILE A 104 -0.72 -18.08 41.65
CA ILE A 104 0.38 -17.10 41.61
C ILE A 104 -0.14 -15.66 41.64
N VAL A 105 -1.39 -15.44 41.22
CA VAL A 105 -1.97 -14.09 41.04
C VAL A 105 -2.46 -13.47 42.36
N ASP A 106 -2.65 -14.26 43.42
CA ASP A 106 -3.07 -13.79 44.76
C ASP A 106 -1.89 -13.27 45.63
N ASN A 107 -0.92 -12.59 45.02
CA ASN A 107 0.14 -11.86 45.71
C ASN A 107 -0.25 -10.37 45.93
N GLY A 108 -1.45 -10.13 46.47
CA GLY A 108 -1.83 -8.81 46.98
C GLY A 108 -2.09 -7.73 45.93
N ALA A 109 -2.46 -8.09 44.70
CA ALA A 109 -2.96 -7.12 43.72
C ALA A 109 -4.39 -6.69 44.09
N HIS A 110 -4.50 -5.60 44.85
CA HIS A 110 -5.74 -4.87 45.05
C HIS A 110 -5.97 -3.93 43.86
N PHE A 111 -7.15 -3.94 43.26
CA PHE A 111 -7.61 -2.82 42.46
C PHE A 111 -8.18 -1.79 43.44
N ASP A 112 -7.55 -0.61 43.53
CA ASP A 112 -8.05 0.50 44.33
C ASP A 112 -9.55 0.71 44.04
N GLY A 113 -10.35 0.59 45.10
CA GLY A 113 -11.78 0.80 45.07
C GLY A 113 -12.14 2.21 44.58
N ASP A 114 -13.33 2.30 43.98
CA ASP A 114 -13.97 3.50 43.40
C ASP A 114 -13.48 3.97 42.02
N GLN A 115 -13.23 3.04 41.09
CA GLN A 115 -13.37 3.36 39.66
C GLN A 115 -14.58 2.68 39.05
N SER A 116 -15.70 3.42 39.08
CA SER A 116 -16.82 3.28 38.16
C SER A 116 -16.28 3.03 36.75
N GLY A 117 -16.72 1.94 36.13
CA GLY A 117 -16.25 1.49 34.82
C GLY A 117 -16.46 2.53 33.73
N THR A 118 -15.39 3.27 33.43
CA THR A 118 -15.16 3.96 32.16
C THR A 118 -13.66 4.20 32.03
N VAL A 119 -12.91 3.21 31.57
CA VAL A 119 -11.55 3.43 31.05
C VAL A 119 -11.62 3.45 29.53
N ASN A 120 -12.23 4.50 29.00
CA ASN A 120 -11.84 4.98 27.68
C ASN A 120 -10.74 6.01 27.94
N GLY A 121 -9.51 5.54 28.12
CA GLY A 121 -8.34 6.36 28.35
C GLY A 121 -7.42 6.23 27.14
N VAL A 122 -7.78 6.87 26.03
CA VAL A 122 -6.88 6.94 24.88
C VAL A 122 -5.67 7.77 25.32
N THR A 123 -4.53 7.13 25.62
CA THR A 123 -3.30 7.84 25.95
C THR A 123 -2.93 8.74 24.77
N PRO A 124 -2.84 10.08 24.95
CA PRO A 124 -2.50 10.96 23.84
C PRO A 124 -1.11 10.62 23.29
N PRO A 125 -0.94 10.45 21.96
CA PRO A 125 0.33 10.10 21.34
C PRO A 125 1.37 11.22 21.51
N ALA A 126 2.65 10.85 21.53
CA ALA A 126 3.74 11.82 21.48
C ALA A 126 3.75 12.57 20.15
N VAL A 127 3.98 13.88 20.21
CA VAL A 127 4.20 14.71 19.02
C VAL A 127 5.67 14.57 18.61
N GLN A 128 5.93 14.29 17.33
CA GLN A 128 7.27 14.10 16.77
C GLN A 128 7.52 15.03 15.58
N HIS A 129 8.79 15.28 15.27
CA HIS A 129 9.23 16.10 14.13
C HIS A 129 8.50 17.45 14.00
N LEU A 130 8.24 18.12 15.11
CA LEU A 130 7.61 19.44 15.09
C LEU A 130 8.53 20.44 14.38
N THR A 131 8.09 20.94 13.23
CA THR A 131 8.74 21.98 12.46
C THR A 131 7.87 23.24 12.39
N ALA A 132 8.51 24.39 12.19
CA ALA A 132 7.87 25.68 12.00
C ALA A 132 8.55 26.41 10.83
N GLU A 133 7.81 26.62 9.75
CA GLU A 133 8.29 27.30 8.54
C GLU A 133 7.72 28.73 8.49
N VAL A 134 8.60 29.73 8.44
CA VAL A 134 8.21 31.16 8.37
C VAL A 134 8.02 31.56 6.91
N THR A 135 6.86 32.13 6.60
CA THR A 135 6.54 32.69 5.29
C THR A 135 6.05 34.13 5.45
N ALA A 136 6.34 34.99 4.47
CA ALA A 136 5.75 36.33 4.40
C ALA A 136 4.76 36.35 3.23
N ASP A 137 3.51 36.72 3.51
CA ASP A 137 2.47 36.90 2.50
C ASP A 137 1.82 38.27 2.70
N SER A 138 1.77 39.08 1.66
CA SER A 138 1.05 40.37 1.65
C SER A 138 1.42 41.33 2.79
N GLY A 139 2.67 41.26 3.28
CA GLY A 139 3.18 42.10 4.37
C GLY A 139 2.93 41.55 5.79
N GLU A 140 2.29 40.40 5.92
CA GLU A 140 2.11 39.70 7.20
C GLU A 140 3.02 38.47 7.30
N TYR A 141 3.63 38.26 8.47
CA TYR A 141 4.38 37.04 8.73
C TYR A 141 3.45 35.93 9.19
N GLN A 142 3.59 34.79 8.55
CA GLN A 142 2.87 33.56 8.84
C GLN A 142 3.85 32.45 9.21
N VAL A 143 3.39 31.52 10.03
CA VAL A 143 4.16 30.33 10.39
C VAL A 143 3.31 29.10 10.14
N LEU A 144 3.81 28.22 9.28
CA LEU A 144 3.24 26.90 9.07
C LEU A 144 3.92 25.91 10.02
N ALA A 145 3.18 25.42 10.99
CA ALA A 145 3.60 24.34 11.87
C ALA A 145 3.20 22.98 11.29
N ARG A 146 4.11 22.01 11.32
CA ARG A 146 3.87 20.62 10.91
C ARG A 146 4.46 19.68 11.94
N TRP A 147 3.81 18.55 12.19
CA TRP A 147 4.29 17.53 13.11
C TRP A 147 3.77 16.15 12.72
N ASP A 148 4.37 15.12 13.29
CA ASP A 148 3.96 13.74 13.14
C ASP A 148 3.48 13.16 14.46
N THR A 149 2.76 12.05 14.36
CA THR A 149 2.45 11.17 15.50
C THR A 149 2.76 9.73 15.11
N PRO A 150 3.32 8.91 16.02
CA PRO A 150 3.71 7.54 15.72
C PRO A 150 2.54 6.63 15.30
N LYS A 151 1.30 7.00 15.65
CA LYS A 151 0.06 6.35 15.20
C LYS A 151 -1.06 7.38 15.09
N VAL A 152 -1.96 7.19 14.12
CA VAL A 152 -3.20 7.99 13.98
C VAL A 152 -4.20 7.48 15.00
N VAL A 153 -4.56 8.31 15.97
CA VAL A 153 -5.47 7.93 17.06
C VAL A 153 -6.77 8.72 16.96
N LYS A 154 -7.89 8.03 16.70
CA LYS A 154 -9.21 8.66 16.67
C LYS A 154 -9.55 9.28 18.04
N GLY A 155 -10.14 10.48 18.04
CA GLY A 155 -10.53 11.18 19.26
C GLY A 155 -9.40 11.95 19.96
N VAL A 156 -8.24 12.09 19.32
CA VAL A 156 -7.15 12.97 19.74
C VAL A 156 -7.17 14.27 18.93
N SER A 157 -6.94 15.37 19.62
CA SER A 157 -6.74 16.71 19.05
C SER A 157 -5.41 17.27 19.56
N PHE A 158 -4.83 18.23 18.85
CA PHE A 158 -3.59 18.87 19.24
C PHE A 158 -3.88 20.26 19.78
N MET A 159 -3.31 20.56 20.96
CA MET A 159 -3.30 21.90 21.52
C MET A 159 -1.94 22.54 21.24
N LEU A 160 -1.98 23.68 20.58
CA LEU A 160 -0.82 24.47 20.22
C LEU A 160 -0.78 25.72 21.10
N ARG A 161 0.40 26.05 21.58
CA ARG A 161 0.69 27.27 22.34
C ARG A 161 1.88 27.96 21.69
N LEU A 162 1.64 29.11 21.10
CA LEU A 162 2.66 29.98 20.54
C LEU A 162 2.97 31.10 21.53
N THR A 163 4.25 31.24 21.86
CA THR A 163 4.76 32.28 22.77
C THR A 163 5.85 33.08 22.09
N VAL A 164 6.03 34.34 22.51
CA VAL A 164 7.11 35.22 22.06
C VAL A 164 7.94 35.63 23.27
N ALA A 165 9.27 35.60 23.12
CA ALA A 165 10.17 36.11 24.14
C ALA A 165 10.15 37.65 24.12
N ALA A 166 9.85 38.26 25.25
CA ALA A 166 9.92 39.70 25.47
C ALA A 166 11.36 40.13 25.79
N ASP A 167 11.62 41.44 25.67
CA ASP A 167 12.96 42.02 25.88
C ASP A 167 13.51 41.83 27.30
N ASP A 168 12.63 41.61 28.29
CA ASP A 168 12.96 41.30 29.68
C ASP A 168 13.26 39.80 29.93
N GLY A 169 13.26 38.99 28.86
CA GLY A 169 13.47 37.53 28.91
C GLY A 169 12.23 36.73 29.28
N SER A 170 11.08 37.36 29.53
CA SER A 170 9.82 36.66 29.84
C SER A 170 9.14 36.13 28.58
N GLU A 171 8.50 34.95 28.65
CA GLU A 171 7.69 34.41 27.55
C GLU A 171 6.25 34.93 27.65
N ARG A 172 5.77 35.63 26.62
CA ARG A 172 4.39 36.12 26.50
C ARG A 172 3.58 35.22 25.56
N LEU A 173 2.34 34.92 25.95
CA LEU A 173 1.43 34.15 25.10
C LEU A 173 0.99 34.99 23.90
N VAL A 174 1.18 34.45 22.69
CA VAL A 174 0.76 35.09 21.43
C VAL A 174 -0.56 34.49 20.98
N SER A 175 -0.64 33.16 20.93
CA SER A 175 -1.83 32.46 20.45
C SER A 175 -1.92 31.05 21.02
N THR A 176 -3.14 30.57 21.18
CA THR A 176 -3.44 29.16 21.43
C THR A 176 -4.40 28.65 20.38
N ALA A 177 -4.16 27.46 19.87
CA ALA A 177 -5.03 26.83 18.89
C ALA A 177 -5.31 25.38 19.26
N ARG A 178 -6.44 24.86 18.77
CA ARG A 178 -6.77 23.44 18.85
C ARG A 178 -7.16 22.95 17.46
N THR A 179 -6.56 21.85 17.02
CA THR A 179 -6.86 21.25 15.71
C THR A 179 -6.84 19.72 15.80
N ALA A 180 -7.58 19.04 14.93
CA ALA A 180 -7.49 17.59 14.76
C ALA A 180 -6.47 17.20 13.67
N GLU A 181 -6.00 18.17 12.88
CA GLU A 181 -4.99 17.97 11.84
C GLU A 181 -3.58 18.00 12.43
N THR A 182 -2.60 17.48 11.68
CA THR A 182 -1.18 17.51 12.04
C THR A 182 -0.43 18.73 11.47
N THR A 183 -1.18 19.73 11.01
CA THR A 183 -0.66 21.00 10.53
C THR A 183 -1.50 22.16 11.07
N TYR A 184 -0.87 23.32 11.26
CA TYR A 184 -1.58 24.54 11.64
C TYR A 184 -0.84 25.77 11.16
N ARG A 185 -1.58 26.80 10.72
CA ARG A 185 -1.01 28.05 10.23
C ARG A 185 -1.34 29.19 11.19
N PHE A 186 -0.31 29.81 11.74
CA PHE A 186 -0.40 31.08 12.45
C PHE A 186 -0.23 32.22 11.45
N THR A 187 -1.04 33.27 11.57
CA THR A 187 -0.97 34.48 10.73
C THR A 187 -0.79 35.72 11.62
N GLN A 188 -0.58 36.89 11.01
CA GLN A 188 -0.47 38.17 11.71
C GLN A 188 0.61 38.21 12.80
N LEU A 189 1.72 37.52 12.58
CA LEU A 189 2.83 37.52 13.52
C LEU A 189 3.73 38.74 13.29
N ALA A 190 4.24 39.31 14.38
CA ALA A 190 5.23 40.38 14.34
C ALA A 190 6.66 39.81 14.32
N PRO A 191 7.69 40.59 13.94
CA PRO A 191 9.07 40.19 14.18
C PRO A 191 9.33 39.88 15.67
N GLY A 192 10.05 38.80 15.96
CA GLY A 192 10.30 38.34 17.32
C GLY A 192 10.91 36.94 17.40
N ASN A 193 11.30 36.53 18.61
CA ASN A 193 11.74 35.17 18.92
C ASN A 193 10.57 34.38 19.47
N TYR A 194 10.16 33.33 18.78
CA TYR A 194 8.98 32.55 19.11
C TYR A 194 9.33 31.15 19.57
N ARG A 195 8.48 30.62 20.44
CA ARG A 195 8.48 29.23 20.85
C ARG A 195 7.10 28.65 20.66
N LEU A 196 7.02 27.63 19.81
CA LEU A 196 5.80 26.86 19.59
C LEU A 196 5.89 25.57 20.39
N THR A 197 4.86 25.32 21.19
CA THR A 197 4.66 24.06 21.91
C THR A 197 3.39 23.38 21.40
N VAL A 198 3.48 22.11 21.03
CA VAL A 198 2.34 21.29 20.58
C VAL A 198 2.25 20.07 21.46
N ARG A 199 1.03 19.74 21.92
CA ARG A 199 0.75 18.51 22.67
C ARG A 199 -0.54 17.86 22.21
N ALA A 200 -0.57 16.54 22.20
CA ALA A 200 -1.80 15.79 21.96
C ALA A 200 -2.72 15.85 23.18
N VAL A 201 -4.03 15.92 22.95
CA VAL A 201 -5.08 16.01 23.96
C VAL A 201 -6.23 15.10 23.55
N ASN A 202 -6.62 14.15 24.41
CA ASN A 202 -7.74 13.26 24.14
C ASN A 202 -9.10 13.91 24.48
N ALA A 203 -10.19 13.18 24.23
CA ALA A 203 -11.56 13.62 24.49
C ALA A 203 -11.84 13.97 25.97
N TRP A 204 -11.08 13.41 26.92
CA TRP A 204 -11.20 13.66 28.36
C TRP A 204 -10.27 14.78 28.86
N GLY A 205 -9.55 15.45 27.97
CA GLY A 205 -8.64 16.54 28.32
C GLY A 205 -7.29 16.10 28.90
N GLN A 206 -7.00 14.79 28.92
CA GLN A 206 -5.65 14.31 29.26
C GLN A 206 -4.68 14.75 28.18
N GLN A 207 -3.50 15.22 28.59
CA GLN A 207 -2.49 15.78 27.71
C GLN A 207 -1.29 14.85 27.64
N GLY A 208 -0.77 14.61 26.43
CA GLY A 208 0.47 13.90 26.20
C GLY A 208 1.69 14.81 26.34
N ASP A 209 2.86 14.21 26.18
CA ASP A 209 4.13 14.94 26.26
C ASP A 209 4.21 16.04 25.18
N PRO A 210 4.64 17.26 25.54
CA PRO A 210 4.75 18.35 24.60
C PRO A 210 6.02 18.24 23.75
N ALA A 211 5.88 18.49 22.44
CA ALA A 211 7.01 18.85 21.58
C ALA A 211 7.12 20.37 21.50
N SER A 212 8.34 20.89 21.42
CA SER A 212 8.57 22.34 21.26
C SER A 212 9.65 22.63 20.23
N VAL A 213 9.45 23.69 19.46
CA VAL A 213 10.43 24.23 18.51
C VAL A 213 10.51 25.74 18.71
N SER A 214 11.71 26.31 18.59
CA SER A 214 11.93 27.76 18.62
C SER A 214 12.29 28.23 17.22
N PHE A 215 11.76 29.38 16.83
CA PHE A 215 12.04 30.01 15.53
C PHE A 215 12.03 31.52 15.68
N ARG A 216 12.65 32.22 14.72
CA ARG A 216 12.80 33.67 14.75
C ARG A 216 12.21 34.29 13.51
N ILE A 217 11.41 35.34 13.69
CA ILE A 217 10.94 36.21 12.62
C ILE A 217 11.76 37.49 12.71
N ALA A 218 12.86 37.57 11.97
CA ALA A 218 13.68 38.77 11.91
C ALA A 218 14.44 38.82 10.57
N ALA A 219 14.81 40.02 10.14
CA ALA A 219 15.80 40.17 9.09
C ALA A 219 17.09 39.46 9.52
N PRO A 220 17.83 38.85 8.58
CA PRO A 220 18.99 38.04 8.91
C PRO A 220 20.15 38.92 9.37
N ALA A 221 21.07 38.33 10.14
CA ALA A 221 22.33 38.97 10.46
C ALA A 221 23.17 39.14 9.18
N ALA A 222 24.02 40.17 9.15
CA ALA A 222 24.96 40.34 8.04
C ALA A 222 26.00 39.20 8.01
N PRO A 223 26.60 38.91 6.83
CA PRO A 223 27.69 37.94 6.75
C PRO A 223 28.79 38.26 7.78
N SER A 224 29.19 37.26 8.56
CA SER A 224 30.25 37.41 9.57
C SER A 224 31.64 37.38 8.95
N ARG A 225 31.79 36.66 7.84
CA ARG A 225 33.03 36.52 7.07
C ARG A 225 32.66 36.32 5.61
N ILE A 226 33.50 36.83 4.72
CA ILE A 226 33.44 36.54 3.28
C ILE A 226 34.78 35.93 2.91
N GLU A 227 34.76 34.70 2.43
CA GLU A 227 35.92 34.06 1.82
C GLU A 227 36.03 34.46 0.35
N LEU A 228 37.23 34.83 -0.08
CA LEU A 228 37.50 35.20 -1.45
C LEU A 228 38.55 34.26 -2.01
N THR A 229 38.17 33.46 -3.00
CA THR A 229 39.07 32.53 -3.69
C THR A 229 39.52 33.16 -5.01
N PRO A 230 40.82 33.44 -5.19
CA PRO A 230 41.34 34.04 -6.41
C PRO A 230 41.39 33.00 -7.55
N GLY A 231 41.01 33.41 -8.76
CA GLY A 231 41.21 32.66 -10.00
C GLY A 231 41.82 33.54 -11.10
N TYR A 232 42.10 32.94 -12.26
CA TYR A 232 42.54 33.69 -13.44
C TYR A 232 41.38 34.49 -14.03
N PHE A 233 41.50 35.82 -14.09
CA PHE A 233 40.44 36.73 -14.56
C PHE A 233 39.10 36.62 -13.80
N GLN A 234 39.12 36.03 -12.60
CA GLN A 234 37.92 35.83 -11.80
C GLN A 234 38.22 35.79 -10.29
N ILE A 235 37.20 36.08 -9.48
CA ILE A 235 37.26 35.96 -8.02
C ILE A 235 35.93 35.35 -7.56
N THR A 236 36.00 34.30 -6.75
CA THR A 236 34.82 33.66 -6.14
C THR A 236 34.62 34.23 -4.74
N ALA A 237 33.40 34.66 -4.41
CA ALA A 237 33.04 35.13 -3.09
C ALA A 237 32.06 34.17 -2.40
N THR A 238 32.41 33.72 -1.20
CA THR A 238 31.64 32.77 -0.40
C THR A 238 31.39 33.36 1.00
N PRO A 239 30.17 33.83 1.30
CA PRO A 239 29.83 34.43 2.60
C PRO A 239 29.49 33.36 3.64
N HIS A 240 29.79 33.66 4.91
CA HIS A 240 29.50 32.78 6.05
C HIS A 240 28.82 33.55 7.18
N LEU A 241 27.80 32.94 7.80
CA LEU A 241 27.14 33.46 8.99
C LEU A 241 27.87 33.01 10.27
N ALA A 242 27.80 33.82 11.33
CA ALA A 242 28.34 33.44 12.64
C ALA A 242 27.55 32.29 13.28
N VAL A 243 26.25 32.21 12.98
CA VAL A 243 25.35 31.13 13.36
C VAL A 243 24.67 30.66 12.08
N TYR A 244 24.72 29.36 11.81
CA TYR A 244 24.07 28.78 10.64
C TYR A 244 22.56 29.04 10.67
N ASP A 245 22.04 29.62 9.60
CA ASP A 245 20.61 29.84 9.38
C ASP A 245 20.26 29.34 7.97
N PRO A 246 19.51 28.23 7.84
CA PRO A 246 19.18 27.64 6.55
C PRO A 246 18.18 28.49 5.74
N THR A 247 17.54 29.48 6.34
CA THR A 247 16.58 30.37 5.67
C THR A 247 17.25 31.53 4.94
N VAL A 248 18.56 31.70 5.12
CA VAL A 248 19.32 32.84 4.61
C VAL A 248 19.92 32.52 3.25
N GLN A 249 19.70 33.43 2.30
CA GLN A 249 20.43 33.53 1.04
C GLN A 249 21.31 34.78 1.08
N PHE A 250 22.25 34.91 0.14
CA PHE A 250 23.05 36.12 0.00
C PHE A 250 22.80 36.79 -1.34
N GLU A 251 22.80 38.12 -1.34
CA GLU A 251 22.79 38.93 -2.57
C GLU A 251 24.18 39.56 -2.76
N PHE A 252 24.69 39.55 -4.00
CA PHE A 252 26.08 39.90 -4.33
C PHE A 252 26.16 41.08 -5.28
N TRP A 253 27.02 42.06 -4.94
CA TRP A 253 27.38 43.18 -5.79
C TRP A 253 28.89 43.25 -5.96
N PHE A 254 29.31 43.73 -7.13
CA PHE A 254 30.70 43.84 -7.53
C PHE A 254 31.01 45.23 -8.07
N SER A 255 32.15 45.79 -7.67
CA SER A 255 32.68 47.04 -8.21
C SER A 255 34.19 46.98 -8.39
N GLU A 256 34.67 47.54 -9.49
CA GLU A 256 36.11 47.73 -9.75
C GLU A 256 36.71 48.86 -8.91
N LYS A 257 35.87 49.74 -8.34
CA LYS A 257 36.28 50.83 -7.47
C LYS A 257 35.56 50.76 -6.13
N ARG A 258 36.25 51.15 -5.06
CA ARG A 258 35.65 51.24 -3.74
C ARG A 258 34.50 52.26 -3.74
N ILE A 259 33.39 51.89 -3.11
CA ILE A 259 32.24 52.75 -2.87
C ILE A 259 32.30 53.16 -1.41
N THR A 260 32.48 54.46 -1.15
CA THR A 260 32.66 54.98 0.20
C THR A 260 31.37 55.09 0.99
N ASP A 261 30.24 55.34 0.33
CA ASP A 261 28.90 55.31 0.94
C ASP A 261 28.17 54.01 0.58
N ILE A 262 28.02 53.13 1.57
CA ILE A 262 27.40 51.81 1.41
C ILE A 262 25.95 51.88 0.90
N ARG A 263 25.27 53.02 1.05
CA ARG A 263 23.90 53.22 0.52
C ARG A 263 23.85 53.33 -1.00
N GLN A 264 24.97 53.63 -1.64
CA GLN A 264 25.09 53.74 -3.10
C GLN A 264 25.41 52.40 -3.77
N VAL A 265 25.64 51.33 -3.01
CA VAL A 265 26.00 50.01 -3.56
C VAL A 265 24.98 49.54 -4.59
N GLU A 266 23.68 49.63 -4.29
CA GLU A 266 22.64 49.14 -5.19
C GLU A 266 22.55 49.94 -6.51
N THR A 267 22.99 51.19 -6.51
CA THR A 267 22.95 52.08 -7.68
C THR A 267 24.26 52.12 -8.46
N THR A 268 25.39 51.85 -7.81
CA THR A 268 26.73 52.07 -8.35
C THR A 268 27.50 50.78 -8.61
N ALA A 269 27.29 49.74 -7.81
CA ALA A 269 27.91 48.43 -8.03
C ALA A 269 27.06 47.56 -8.97
N ARG A 270 27.73 46.67 -9.70
CA ARG A 270 27.07 45.69 -10.56
C ARG A 270 26.47 44.57 -9.71
N TYR A 271 25.17 44.35 -9.81
CA TYR A 271 24.52 43.18 -9.21
C TYR A 271 24.95 41.89 -9.93
N LEU A 272 25.43 40.90 -9.18
CA LEU A 272 25.84 39.59 -9.73
C LEU A 272 24.71 38.56 -9.63
N GLY A 273 23.90 38.61 -8.57
CA GLY A 273 22.80 37.68 -8.33
C GLY A 273 22.62 37.34 -6.86
N SER A 274 21.78 36.33 -6.60
CA SER A 274 21.58 35.73 -5.28
C SER A 274 22.10 34.29 -5.26
N GLY A 275 22.59 33.81 -4.11
CA GLY A 275 23.04 32.43 -3.95
C GLY A 275 23.87 32.21 -2.68
N LEU A 276 24.53 31.06 -2.58
CA LEU A 276 25.47 30.74 -1.49
C LEU A 276 26.91 31.21 -1.80
N TYR A 277 27.23 31.38 -3.08
CA TYR A 277 28.48 31.97 -3.56
C TYR A 277 28.22 32.61 -4.93
N TRP A 278 29.13 33.48 -5.38
CA TRP A 278 29.12 34.02 -6.74
C TRP A 278 30.54 34.21 -7.27
N ILE A 279 30.68 34.10 -8.59
CA ILE A 279 31.94 34.32 -9.30
C ILE A 279 31.83 35.64 -10.06
N ALA A 280 32.71 36.60 -9.76
CA ALA A 280 32.92 37.74 -10.63
C ALA A 280 34.01 37.38 -11.63
N ALA A 281 33.64 37.18 -12.89
CA ALA A 281 34.58 36.94 -13.99
C ALA A 281 34.48 38.05 -15.04
N SER A 282 35.63 38.54 -15.52
CA SER A 282 35.72 39.56 -16.57
C SER A 282 37.15 39.69 -17.08
N ILE A 283 37.31 40.05 -18.35
CA ILE A 283 38.62 40.44 -18.92
C ILE A 283 39.23 41.67 -18.22
N ASN A 284 38.41 42.44 -17.50
CA ASN A 284 38.86 43.60 -16.72
C ASN A 284 39.36 43.25 -15.32
N ILE A 285 39.15 42.00 -14.87
CA ILE A 285 39.68 41.49 -13.61
C ILE A 285 41.12 41.04 -13.86
N LYS A 286 42.09 41.77 -13.32
CA LYS A 286 43.52 41.61 -13.61
C LYS A 286 44.32 41.37 -12.32
N PRO A 287 45.47 40.66 -12.42
CA PRO A 287 46.43 40.56 -11.33
C PRO A 287 46.82 41.93 -10.77
N GLY A 288 47.08 42.00 -9.46
CA GLY A 288 47.60 43.20 -8.81
C GLY A 288 46.61 44.34 -8.58
N HIS A 289 45.32 44.15 -8.89
CA HIS A 289 44.26 45.15 -8.64
C HIS A 289 43.27 44.68 -7.58
N ASP A 290 42.81 45.61 -6.75
CA ASP A 290 41.77 45.39 -5.75
C ASP A 290 40.37 45.49 -6.37
N TYR A 291 39.54 44.49 -6.11
CA TYR A 291 38.13 44.45 -6.50
C TYR A 291 37.24 44.32 -5.27
N TYR A 292 36.09 44.99 -5.31
CA TYR A 292 35.25 45.19 -4.14
C TYR A 292 33.95 44.41 -4.30
N PHE A 293 33.68 43.53 -3.34
CA PHE A 293 32.42 42.81 -3.19
C PHE A 293 31.62 43.45 -2.07
N TYR A 294 30.33 43.66 -2.31
CA TYR A 294 29.38 44.07 -1.29
C TYR A 294 28.30 43.02 -1.21
N ILE A 295 28.20 42.37 -0.05
CA ILE A 295 27.35 41.21 0.13
C ILE A 295 26.46 41.44 1.34
N ARG A 296 25.18 41.06 1.22
CA ARG A 296 24.25 41.07 2.35
C ARG A 296 23.44 39.79 2.39
N SER A 297 22.99 39.45 3.58
CA SER A 297 22.09 38.33 3.83
C SER A 297 20.65 38.76 3.59
N VAL A 298 19.84 37.86 3.04
CA VAL A 298 18.42 38.07 2.79
C VAL A 298 17.62 36.82 3.18
N ASN A 299 16.42 37.04 3.72
CA ASN A 299 15.42 35.99 3.92
C ASN A 299 14.03 36.56 3.60
N THR A 300 12.98 35.80 3.89
CA THR A 300 11.58 36.24 3.67
C THR A 300 11.18 37.44 4.53
N VAL A 301 11.90 37.72 5.62
CA VAL A 301 11.60 38.80 6.55
C VAL A 301 12.24 40.12 6.12
N GLY A 302 13.47 40.08 5.58
CA GLY A 302 14.16 41.28 5.14
C GLY A 302 15.60 41.05 4.74
N LYS A 303 16.37 42.15 4.75
CA LYS A 303 17.77 42.18 4.30
C LYS A 303 18.66 42.72 5.41
N SER A 304 19.87 42.19 5.53
CA SER A 304 20.89 42.72 6.43
C SER A 304 21.56 43.98 5.88
N ALA A 305 22.41 44.61 6.69
CA ALA A 305 23.40 45.56 6.18
C ALA A 305 24.38 44.86 5.21
N PHE A 306 24.99 45.64 4.33
CA PHE A 306 26.08 45.19 3.47
C PHE A 306 27.38 45.01 4.24
N VAL A 307 28.15 44.03 3.80
CA VAL A 307 29.53 43.78 4.21
C VAL A 307 30.43 43.91 3.00
N GLU A 308 31.46 44.74 3.12
CA GLU A 308 32.49 44.93 2.10
C GLU A 308 33.56 43.84 2.24
N ALA A 309 33.98 43.23 1.14
CA ALA A 309 35.15 42.39 1.07
C ALA A 309 36.01 42.78 -0.15
N VAL A 310 37.32 42.76 0.01
CA VAL A 310 38.28 43.16 -1.02
C VAL A 310 39.06 41.94 -1.49
N GLY A 311 38.97 41.62 -2.78
CA GLY A 311 39.64 40.49 -3.39
C GLY A 311 40.57 40.90 -4.51
N ARG A 312 41.55 40.06 -4.80
CA ARG A 312 42.42 40.17 -5.96
C ARG A 312 42.27 38.92 -6.82
N ALA A 313 42.44 39.06 -8.13
CA ALA A 313 42.64 37.91 -8.99
C ALA A 313 43.95 37.21 -8.63
N SER A 314 44.13 35.97 -9.09
CA SER A 314 45.43 35.30 -8.96
C SER A 314 46.53 36.19 -9.54
N ASP A 315 47.71 36.21 -8.90
CA ASP A 315 48.93 36.84 -9.38
C ASP A 315 50.00 35.82 -9.79
N ASP A 316 49.62 34.54 -9.89
CA ASP A 316 50.47 33.45 -10.35
C ASP A 316 50.79 33.56 -11.85
N ALA A 317 51.91 34.21 -12.15
CA ALA A 317 52.40 34.43 -13.50
C ALA A 317 52.65 33.13 -14.29
N GLU A 318 53.11 32.07 -13.62
CA GLU A 318 53.34 30.77 -14.25
C GLU A 318 52.02 30.12 -14.65
N GLY A 319 51.03 30.18 -13.76
CA GLY A 319 49.67 29.72 -14.01
C GLY A 319 48.94 30.47 -15.13
N TYR A 320 49.10 31.80 -15.23
CA TYR A 320 48.56 32.56 -16.39
C TYR A 320 49.24 32.13 -17.69
N LEU A 321 50.55 31.94 -17.68
CA LEU A 321 51.29 31.52 -18.87
C LEU A 321 50.81 30.14 -19.35
N ASP A 322 50.59 29.20 -18.43
CA ASP A 322 50.05 27.88 -18.76
C ASP A 322 48.62 27.94 -19.31
N PHE A 323 47.73 28.71 -18.67
CA PHE A 323 46.37 28.95 -19.15
C PHE A 323 46.35 29.51 -20.59
N PHE A 324 47.17 30.53 -20.86
CA PHE A 324 47.26 31.13 -22.20
C PHE A 324 47.90 30.20 -23.22
N LYS A 325 48.95 29.44 -22.85
CA LYS A 325 49.53 28.41 -23.72
C LYS A 325 48.49 27.38 -24.15
N GLY A 326 47.62 26.94 -23.22
CA GLY A 326 46.50 26.05 -23.53
C GLY A 326 45.51 26.67 -24.52
N LYS A 327 45.12 27.94 -24.31
CA LYS A 327 44.20 28.64 -25.23
C LYS A 327 44.80 28.97 -26.60
N ILE A 328 46.10 29.26 -26.65
CA ILE A 328 46.85 29.49 -27.89
C ILE A 328 46.87 28.20 -28.72
N THR A 329 47.23 27.07 -28.10
CA THR A 329 47.32 25.76 -28.78
C THR A 329 45.96 25.20 -29.23
N GLU A 330 44.85 25.59 -28.59
CA GLU A 330 43.48 25.23 -28.98
C GLU A 330 42.95 25.99 -30.23
N SER A 331 43.46 27.19 -30.53
CA SER A 331 42.96 28.03 -31.63
C SER A 331 43.73 27.80 -32.95
N HIS A 332 43.05 27.83 -34.10
CA HIS A 332 43.73 27.79 -35.42
C HIS A 332 44.77 28.90 -35.58
N LEU A 333 44.53 30.08 -35.01
CA LEU A 333 45.48 31.21 -35.03
C LEU A 333 46.74 30.96 -34.22
N GLY A 334 46.63 30.29 -33.06
CA GLY A 334 47.78 29.95 -32.22
C GLY A 334 48.55 28.72 -32.72
N LYS A 335 47.89 27.83 -33.47
CA LYS A 335 48.55 26.83 -34.31
C LYS A 335 49.35 27.46 -35.45
N GLU A 336 48.79 28.41 -36.21
CA GLU A 336 49.51 29.13 -37.27
C GLU A 336 50.70 29.96 -36.75
N LEU A 337 50.60 30.50 -35.53
CA LEU A 337 51.68 31.27 -34.90
C LEU A 337 52.79 30.35 -34.35
N LEU A 338 52.44 29.18 -33.79
CA LEU A 338 53.42 28.14 -33.43
C LEU A 338 54.06 27.51 -34.67
N GLU A 339 53.29 27.27 -35.74
CA GLU A 339 53.74 26.75 -37.04
C GLU A 339 54.77 27.66 -37.73
N LYS A 340 54.70 28.98 -37.50
CA LYS A 340 55.70 29.93 -38.00
C LYS A 340 56.97 30.01 -37.16
N VAL A 341 56.96 29.48 -35.94
CA VAL A 341 58.10 29.49 -35.01
C VAL A 341 58.85 28.17 -35.06
N ASP A 342 58.17 27.04 -35.23
CA ASP A 342 58.77 25.71 -35.22
C ASP A 342 58.63 25.01 -36.59
N LEU A 343 59.32 25.55 -37.61
CA LEU A 343 59.63 24.81 -38.84
C LEU A 343 60.96 24.07 -38.66
N THR A 344 60.89 22.82 -38.22
CA THR A 344 61.79 21.76 -38.72
C THR A 344 61.12 20.39 -38.64
N GLU A 345 60.96 19.80 -39.82
CA GLU A 345 60.88 18.37 -40.18
C GLU A 345 60.94 17.38 -39.01
N ASP A 346 59.79 16.83 -38.62
CA ASP A 346 59.43 15.45 -38.98
C ASP A 346 58.01 15.14 -38.47
N ASN A 347 57.03 15.10 -39.38
CA ASN A 347 55.61 14.84 -39.05
C ASN A 347 55.03 13.86 -40.06
N ALA A 348 55.08 12.57 -39.73
CA ALA A 348 54.35 11.53 -40.47
C ALA A 348 53.74 10.43 -39.59
N SER A 349 53.84 10.47 -38.27
CA SER A 349 53.08 9.53 -37.43
C SER A 349 52.90 10.10 -36.03
N ARG A 350 51.64 10.31 -35.63
CA ARG A 350 51.08 10.29 -34.26
C ARG A 350 49.82 11.15 -34.20
N LEU A 351 48.82 10.67 -34.90
CA LEU A 351 47.42 11.06 -34.74
C LEU A 351 46.71 9.90 -34.02
N GLU A 352 47.21 9.53 -32.83
CA GLU A 352 46.64 8.44 -32.04
C GLU A 352 46.68 8.82 -30.55
N GLU A 353 45.51 8.72 -29.92
CA GLU A 353 45.26 8.78 -28.48
C GLU A 353 45.26 10.18 -27.81
N PHE A 354 44.08 10.64 -27.40
CA PHE A 354 43.93 11.75 -26.45
C PHE A 354 43.85 11.16 -25.03
N SER A 355 44.89 11.37 -24.23
CA SER A 355 44.89 11.14 -22.78
C SER A 355 45.35 12.42 -22.08
N LYS A 356 44.58 12.90 -21.09
CA LYS A 356 45.01 13.94 -20.14
C LYS A 356 45.18 13.29 -18.77
N GLU A 357 46.41 13.28 -18.26
CA GLU A 357 46.71 12.95 -16.87
C GLU A 357 46.86 14.25 -16.08
N TRP A 358 46.14 14.39 -14.96
CA TRP A 358 46.48 15.42 -13.99
C TRP A 358 46.09 15.01 -12.57
N LYS A 359 46.96 15.37 -11.62
CA LYS A 359 46.77 15.21 -10.18
C LYS A 359 46.67 16.60 -9.57
N ASP A 360 45.80 16.78 -8.59
CA ASP A 360 45.79 18.03 -7.82
C ASP A 360 46.99 18.11 -6.84
N ALA A 361 47.18 19.27 -6.22
CA ALA A 361 48.30 19.58 -5.34
C ALA A 361 48.39 18.71 -4.05
N ASN A 362 47.41 17.82 -3.81
CA ASN A 362 47.37 16.91 -2.66
C ASN A 362 47.54 15.43 -3.06
N ASP A 363 48.00 15.14 -4.29
CA ASP A 363 48.18 13.78 -4.82
C ASP A 363 46.85 12.99 -4.93
N LYS A 364 45.70 13.68 -4.93
CA LYS A 364 44.37 13.10 -5.17
C LYS A 364 44.06 13.12 -6.67
N TRP A 365 43.49 12.00 -7.13
CA TRP A 365 43.16 11.77 -8.54
C TRP A 365 41.81 12.40 -8.89
N ASN A 366 41.78 13.36 -9.82
CA ASN A 366 40.55 13.92 -10.38
C ASN A 366 40.43 13.49 -11.86
N ALA A 367 39.45 12.61 -12.13
CA ALA A 367 38.94 12.10 -13.41
C ALA A 367 39.80 12.16 -14.71
N MET A 368 40.19 10.97 -15.20
CA MET A 368 40.57 10.65 -16.58
C MET A 368 39.35 10.68 -17.53
N TRP A 369 39.49 11.29 -18.71
CA TRP A 369 38.67 10.94 -19.86
C TRP A 369 39.54 10.67 -21.09
N GLY A 370 39.17 9.64 -21.85
CA GLY A 370 39.80 9.29 -23.11
C GLY A 370 38.72 8.84 -24.09
N VAL A 371 38.72 9.41 -25.29
CA VAL A 371 37.75 9.06 -26.35
C VAL A 371 38.52 8.42 -27.48
N LYS A 372 38.25 7.13 -27.72
CA LYS A 372 38.73 6.41 -28.90
C LYS A 372 37.66 6.50 -29.98
N ILE A 373 38.00 7.12 -31.11
CA ILE A 373 37.13 7.19 -32.28
C ILE A 373 37.65 6.19 -33.31
N GLU A 374 36.77 5.34 -33.82
CA GLU A 374 37.07 4.43 -34.93
C GLU A 374 36.11 4.69 -36.09
N GLN A 375 36.42 4.11 -37.25
CA GLN A 375 35.64 4.24 -38.47
C GLN A 375 35.11 2.87 -38.88
N THR A 376 33.81 2.77 -39.13
CA THR A 376 33.18 1.55 -39.67
C THR A 376 33.61 1.31 -41.12
N LYS A 377 33.38 0.09 -41.65
CA LYS A 377 33.70 -0.26 -43.05
C LYS A 377 32.96 0.61 -44.09
N ASP A 378 31.80 1.17 -43.75
CA ASP A 378 31.00 2.08 -44.58
C ASP A 378 31.35 3.57 -44.37
N GLY A 379 32.39 3.87 -43.58
CA GLY A 379 32.97 5.22 -43.46
C GLY A 379 32.38 6.09 -42.34
N LYS A 380 31.44 5.59 -41.55
CA LYS A 380 30.86 6.31 -40.41
C LYS A 380 31.82 6.29 -39.22
N HIS A 381 32.07 7.46 -38.64
CA HIS A 381 32.85 7.57 -37.41
C HIS A 381 31.96 7.25 -36.21
N TYR A 382 32.46 6.41 -35.30
CA TYR A 382 31.79 6.08 -34.05
C TYR A 382 32.78 6.10 -32.90
N VAL A 383 32.27 6.33 -31.69
CA VAL A 383 33.09 6.25 -30.48
C VAL A 383 33.25 4.78 -30.11
N ALA A 384 34.47 4.26 -30.24
CA ALA A 384 34.82 2.86 -29.97
C ALA A 384 35.24 2.62 -28.51
N GLY A 385 35.51 3.68 -27.75
CA GLY A 385 35.77 3.59 -26.31
C GLY A 385 35.68 4.96 -25.63
N ILE A 386 35.04 4.99 -24.46
CA ILE A 386 35.01 6.14 -23.55
C ILE A 386 35.51 5.64 -22.20
N GLY A 387 36.66 6.14 -21.75
CA GLY A 387 37.10 5.99 -20.36
C GLY A 387 36.56 7.15 -19.52
N LEU A 388 35.94 6.88 -18.38
CA LEU A 388 35.51 7.88 -17.40
C LEU A 388 36.05 7.48 -16.03
N SER A 389 36.39 8.46 -15.21
CA SER A 389 36.93 8.25 -13.88
C SER A 389 36.21 9.09 -12.82
N MET A 390 36.46 8.74 -11.57
CA MET A 390 35.73 9.18 -10.37
C MET A 390 36.16 10.58 -9.89
N GLU A 391 35.22 11.28 -9.28
CA GLU A 391 35.40 12.50 -8.50
C GLU A 391 35.30 12.16 -7.01
N ASP A 392 36.20 12.71 -6.20
CA ASP A 392 36.26 12.47 -4.76
C ASP A 392 35.60 13.65 -4.03
N THR A 393 34.37 13.45 -3.54
CA THR A 393 33.62 14.48 -2.81
C THR A 393 33.69 14.25 -1.30
N GLU A 394 33.31 15.25 -0.48
CA GLU A 394 33.27 15.11 0.99
C GLU A 394 32.31 13.99 1.47
N GLU A 395 31.34 13.58 0.63
CA GLU A 395 30.37 12.51 0.91
C GLU A 395 30.78 11.14 0.31
N GLY A 396 31.91 11.05 -0.39
CA GLY A 396 32.42 9.84 -1.04
C GLY A 396 32.63 9.99 -2.56
N LYS A 397 33.12 8.91 -3.20
CA LYS A 397 33.50 8.93 -4.61
C LYS A 397 32.28 8.79 -5.54
N LEU A 398 32.10 9.71 -6.49
CA LEU A 398 31.00 9.72 -7.48
C LEU A 398 31.56 9.77 -8.91
N SER A 399 30.93 9.06 -9.86
CA SER A 399 31.27 9.10 -11.29
C SER A 399 30.07 9.62 -12.09
N GLN A 400 30.28 10.55 -13.02
CA GLN A 400 29.21 11.12 -13.86
C GLN A 400 29.55 11.04 -15.36
N PHE A 401 28.52 10.78 -16.18
CA PHE A 401 28.60 10.73 -17.65
C PHE A 401 27.47 11.58 -18.27
N LEU A 402 27.82 12.65 -18.98
CA LEU A 402 26.87 13.58 -19.61
C LEU A 402 26.97 13.47 -21.13
N VAL A 403 25.85 13.13 -21.80
CA VAL A 403 25.76 13.02 -23.26
C VAL A 403 24.51 13.74 -23.78
N ALA A 404 24.68 14.66 -24.72
CA ALA A 404 23.58 15.32 -25.43
C ALA A 404 23.23 14.52 -26.71
N ALA A 405 22.27 13.60 -26.62
CA ALA A 405 21.86 12.78 -27.76
C ALA A 405 20.36 12.44 -27.75
N ASN A 406 19.72 12.42 -28.92
CA ASN A 406 18.33 12.00 -29.08
C ASN A 406 18.17 10.47 -29.08
N ARG A 407 19.25 9.74 -29.39
CA ARG A 407 19.31 8.27 -29.48
C ARG A 407 20.71 7.79 -29.09
N ILE A 408 20.78 6.74 -28.26
CA ILE A 408 22.01 6.02 -27.96
C ILE A 408 21.84 4.58 -28.45
N ALA A 409 22.74 4.09 -29.28
CA ALA A 409 22.64 2.77 -29.93
C ALA A 409 23.99 2.05 -29.96
N PHE A 410 23.96 0.71 -29.91
CA PHE A 410 25.11 -0.11 -30.29
C PHE A 410 25.23 -0.14 -31.81
N ILE A 411 26.45 0.01 -32.31
CA ILE A 411 26.78 -0.17 -33.72
C ILE A 411 27.56 -1.47 -33.83
N ASP A 412 27.10 -2.40 -34.65
CA ASP A 412 27.88 -3.59 -35.02
C ASP A 412 28.99 -3.17 -36.01
N PRO A 413 30.28 -3.23 -35.64
CA PRO A 413 31.37 -2.78 -36.51
C PRO A 413 31.52 -3.62 -37.78
N ALA A 414 31.03 -4.87 -37.78
CA ALA A 414 31.17 -5.79 -38.89
C ALA A 414 30.23 -5.46 -40.06
N ASN A 415 29.04 -4.93 -39.77
CA ASN A 415 27.99 -4.68 -40.78
C ASN A 415 27.32 -3.29 -40.70
N GLY A 416 27.61 -2.48 -39.69
CA GLY A 416 27.07 -1.12 -39.53
C GLY A 416 25.64 -1.04 -38.97
N ASN A 417 25.05 -2.15 -38.52
CA ASN A 417 23.68 -2.17 -37.98
C ASN A 417 23.60 -1.49 -36.62
N GLU A 418 22.55 -0.69 -36.41
CA GLU A 418 22.34 0.09 -35.18
C GLU A 418 21.21 -0.51 -34.32
N THR A 419 21.53 -0.94 -33.10
CA THR A 419 20.54 -1.40 -32.11
C THR A 419 20.33 -0.34 -31.02
N PRO A 420 19.18 0.36 -30.97
CA PRO A 420 18.95 1.41 -29.97
C PRO A 420 18.89 0.85 -28.54
N MET A 421 19.59 1.50 -27.60
CA MET A 421 19.46 1.27 -26.16
C MET A 421 18.40 2.19 -25.55
N PHE A 422 18.51 3.49 -25.83
CA PHE A 422 17.60 4.53 -25.38
C PHE A 422 17.12 5.35 -26.58
N VAL A 423 15.82 5.61 -26.62
CA VAL A 423 15.22 6.54 -27.57
C VAL A 423 14.39 7.55 -26.78
N ALA A 424 14.74 8.83 -26.87
CA ALA A 424 13.94 9.91 -26.30
C ALA A 424 12.93 10.39 -27.35
N GLN A 425 11.64 10.22 -27.09
CA GLN A 425 10.58 10.67 -27.99
C GLN A 425 9.38 11.16 -27.17
N GLY A 426 8.91 12.38 -27.45
CA GLY A 426 7.70 12.92 -26.82
C GLY A 426 7.77 13.00 -25.29
N ASN A 427 8.87 13.51 -24.73
CA ASN A 427 9.15 13.55 -23.28
C ASN A 427 9.16 12.18 -22.58
N GLN A 428 9.29 11.09 -23.33
CA GLN A 428 9.43 9.73 -22.80
C GLN A 428 10.76 9.13 -23.25
N ILE A 429 11.33 8.29 -22.38
CA ILE A 429 12.51 7.48 -22.72
C ILE A 429 12.02 6.05 -22.91
N PHE A 430 12.22 5.53 -24.12
CA PHE A 430 12.01 4.12 -24.46
C PHE A 430 13.33 3.38 -24.28
N MET A 431 13.31 2.31 -23.48
CA MET A 431 14.47 1.49 -23.18
C MET A 431 14.31 0.11 -23.80
N ASN A 432 15.31 -0.35 -24.54
CA ASN A 432 15.29 -1.63 -25.22
C ASN A 432 15.62 -2.80 -24.26
N ASP A 433 15.02 -3.97 -24.47
CA ASP A 433 15.24 -5.15 -23.62
C ASP A 433 16.65 -5.74 -23.74
N VAL A 434 17.34 -5.47 -24.84
CA VAL A 434 18.78 -5.75 -25.03
C VAL A 434 19.64 -5.02 -24.00
N PHE A 435 19.21 -3.83 -23.54
CA PHE A 435 19.95 -3.04 -22.55
C PHE A 435 19.62 -3.45 -21.11
N LEU A 436 18.33 -3.58 -20.76
CA LEU A 436 17.90 -3.93 -19.41
C LEU A 436 16.84 -5.03 -19.41
N LYS A 437 17.28 -6.26 -19.16
CA LYS A 437 16.39 -7.42 -19.04
C LYS A 437 15.82 -7.62 -17.63
N ARG A 438 16.52 -7.15 -16.60
CA ARG A 438 16.13 -7.26 -15.17
C ARG A 438 16.56 -6.00 -14.43
N LEU A 439 15.65 -5.38 -13.68
CA LEU A 439 15.94 -4.25 -12.80
C LEU A 439 15.96 -4.71 -11.33
N THR A 440 17.03 -4.40 -10.61
CA THR A 440 17.12 -4.56 -9.16
C THR A 440 17.33 -3.17 -8.57
N ALA A 441 16.35 -2.65 -7.82
CA ALA A 441 16.41 -1.31 -7.24
C ALA A 441 15.90 -1.33 -5.79
N PRO A 442 16.55 -0.60 -4.85
CA PRO A 442 16.10 -0.53 -3.46
C PRO A 442 14.75 0.19 -3.30
N THR A 443 14.44 1.14 -4.17
CA THR A 443 13.17 1.86 -4.20
C THR A 443 12.89 2.32 -5.63
N ILE A 444 11.65 2.20 -6.07
CA ILE A 444 11.16 2.75 -7.34
C ILE A 444 9.87 3.48 -7.03
N THR A 445 9.84 4.81 -7.23
CA THR A 445 8.64 5.61 -6.96
C THR A 445 8.32 6.44 -8.19
N SER A 446 7.09 6.32 -8.70
CA SER A 446 6.56 7.23 -9.71
C SER A 446 6.29 8.60 -9.08
N GLY A 447 6.55 9.70 -9.80
CA GLY A 447 6.19 11.04 -9.30
C GLY A 447 4.69 11.19 -8.97
N GLY A 448 4.36 12.06 -8.00
CA GLY A 448 3.00 12.35 -7.54
C GLY A 448 2.77 12.06 -6.04
N SER A 449 1.72 12.63 -5.45
CA SER A 449 1.34 12.42 -4.05
C SER A 449 -0.17 12.14 -3.94
N PRO A 450 -0.59 10.88 -3.68
CA PRO A 450 0.24 9.67 -3.54
C PRO A 450 0.75 9.12 -4.89
N PRO A 451 1.87 8.38 -4.91
CA PRO A 451 2.44 7.81 -6.13
C PRO A 451 1.52 6.73 -6.73
N VAL A 452 1.47 6.66 -8.07
CA VAL A 452 0.71 5.64 -8.81
C VAL A 452 1.38 4.26 -8.70
N PHE A 453 2.71 4.23 -8.61
CA PHE A 453 3.52 3.05 -8.38
C PHE A 453 4.62 3.36 -7.35
N SER A 454 4.79 2.51 -6.35
CA SER A 454 5.88 2.60 -5.39
C SER A 454 6.32 1.21 -4.94
N LEU A 455 7.61 0.93 -5.04
CA LEU A 455 8.31 -0.18 -4.40
C LEU A 455 9.26 0.42 -3.36
N THR A 456 9.10 0.01 -2.12
CA THR A 456 9.85 0.56 -0.96
C THR A 456 10.79 -0.49 -0.39
N SER A 457 11.85 -0.05 0.29
CA SER A 457 12.92 -0.92 0.81
C SER A 457 12.47 -1.87 1.92
N ASP A 458 11.36 -1.57 2.59
CA ASP A 458 10.67 -2.44 3.55
C ASP A 458 9.84 -3.55 2.86
N GLY A 459 9.88 -3.61 1.53
CA GLY A 459 9.28 -4.66 0.72
C GLY A 459 7.83 -4.39 0.31
N LYS A 460 7.30 -3.19 0.55
CA LYS A 460 5.93 -2.85 0.13
C LYS A 460 5.89 -2.41 -1.33
N LEU A 461 5.09 -3.12 -2.13
CA LEU A 461 4.70 -2.77 -3.48
C LEU A 461 3.29 -2.17 -3.47
N THR A 462 3.15 -0.92 -3.92
CA THR A 462 1.87 -0.23 -4.15
C THR A 462 1.75 0.07 -5.64
N ALA A 463 0.68 -0.39 -6.28
CA ALA A 463 0.41 -0.09 -7.68
C ALA A 463 -1.08 0.17 -7.89
N LYS A 464 -1.43 1.35 -8.42
CA LYS A 464 -2.80 1.74 -8.72
C LYS A 464 -3.07 1.54 -10.22
N ASN A 465 -4.18 0.88 -10.54
CA ASN A 465 -4.61 0.57 -11.91
C ASN A 465 -3.57 -0.22 -12.73
N ALA A 466 -2.80 -1.11 -12.07
CA ALA A 466 -1.85 -1.96 -12.78
C ALA A 466 -2.57 -3.11 -13.49
N ASP A 467 -2.30 -3.26 -14.79
CA ASP A 467 -2.65 -4.46 -15.56
C ASP A 467 -1.46 -5.44 -15.52
N ILE A 468 -1.67 -6.60 -14.91
CA ILE A 468 -0.68 -7.67 -14.81
C ILE A 468 -1.16 -8.83 -15.68
N SER A 469 -0.73 -8.83 -16.94
CA SER A 469 -1.08 -9.87 -17.93
C SER A 469 -0.24 -11.15 -17.83
N GLY A 470 0.70 -11.21 -16.88
CA GLY A 470 1.59 -12.34 -16.61
C GLY A 470 1.20 -13.19 -15.40
N SER A 471 2.16 -13.90 -14.82
CA SER A 471 1.97 -14.67 -13.59
C SER A 471 2.54 -13.94 -12.36
N VAL A 472 1.83 -14.00 -11.25
CA VAL A 472 2.33 -13.58 -9.94
C VAL A 472 2.70 -14.82 -9.15
N ASN A 473 3.98 -14.97 -8.79
CA ASN A 473 4.46 -16.08 -7.98
C ASN A 473 4.88 -15.57 -6.59
N ALA A 474 4.20 -16.03 -5.54
CA ALA A 474 4.49 -15.67 -4.16
C ALA A 474 4.79 -16.94 -3.36
N ASN A 475 5.98 -17.01 -2.77
CA ASN A 475 6.41 -18.19 -1.99
C ASN A 475 5.71 -18.27 -0.62
N SER A 476 5.29 -17.14 -0.06
CA SER A 476 4.58 -17.02 1.22
C SER A 476 3.92 -15.64 1.33
N GLY A 477 2.84 -15.53 2.09
CA GLY A 477 2.17 -14.24 2.35
C GLY A 477 0.66 -14.39 2.57
N THR A 478 -0.01 -13.27 2.85
CA THR A 478 -1.46 -13.20 2.97
C THR A 478 -2.01 -12.30 1.87
N LEU A 479 -3.04 -12.77 1.18
CA LEU A 479 -3.77 -12.00 0.20
C LEU A 479 -5.07 -11.52 0.84
N ASN A 480 -5.28 -10.20 0.88
CA ASN A 480 -6.48 -9.58 1.43
C ASN A 480 -7.27 -8.88 0.31
N ASN A 481 -8.60 -8.95 0.35
CA ASN A 481 -9.50 -8.32 -0.62
C ASN A 481 -9.23 -8.71 -2.08
N VAL A 482 -8.90 -9.97 -2.34
CA VAL A 482 -8.71 -10.48 -3.69
C VAL A 482 -10.07 -10.85 -4.31
N THR A 483 -10.38 -10.21 -5.43
CA THR A 483 -11.50 -10.60 -6.29
C THR A 483 -10.95 -11.31 -7.52
N ILE A 484 -11.46 -12.51 -7.79
CA ILE A 484 -11.16 -13.26 -9.01
C ILE A 484 -12.41 -13.16 -9.89
N ASN A 485 -12.32 -12.40 -10.98
CA ASN A 485 -13.47 -12.14 -11.86
C ASN A 485 -13.80 -13.31 -12.80
N GLU A 486 -12.86 -14.24 -12.97
CA GLU A 486 -13.01 -15.40 -13.85
C GLU A 486 -12.62 -16.69 -13.11
N ASN A 487 -11.88 -17.59 -13.76
CA ASN A 487 -11.55 -18.91 -13.24
C ASN A 487 -10.24 -18.89 -12.42
N CYS A 488 -10.26 -19.53 -11.25
CA CYS A 488 -9.07 -19.81 -10.44
C CYS A 488 -8.76 -21.32 -10.46
N GLN A 489 -7.50 -21.69 -10.68
CA GLN A 489 -7.04 -23.08 -10.52
C GLN A 489 -5.99 -23.18 -9.41
N ILE A 490 -6.33 -23.89 -8.33
CA ILE A 490 -5.41 -24.20 -7.23
C ILE A 490 -4.80 -25.58 -7.50
N LYS A 491 -3.50 -25.63 -7.80
CA LYS A 491 -2.76 -26.88 -8.08
C LYS A 491 -2.20 -27.57 -6.82
N GLY A 492 -2.41 -26.97 -5.65
CA GLY A 492 -1.93 -27.46 -4.35
C GLY A 492 -3.05 -27.55 -3.30
N LYS A 493 -2.70 -27.36 -2.02
CA LYS A 493 -3.64 -27.37 -0.90
C LYS A 493 -4.12 -25.96 -0.56
N LEU A 494 -5.45 -25.75 -0.55
CA LEU A 494 -6.07 -24.60 0.10
C LEU A 494 -6.37 -24.96 1.57
N SER A 495 -5.86 -24.19 2.52
CA SER A 495 -6.13 -24.35 3.96
C SER A 495 -6.55 -23.01 4.52
N ALA A 496 -7.73 -22.94 5.13
CA ALA A 496 -8.27 -21.73 5.72
C ALA A 496 -8.96 -22.06 7.05
N ASN A 497 -8.87 -21.15 8.02
CA ASN A 497 -9.59 -21.29 9.29
C ASN A 497 -11.10 -21.11 9.11
N GLN A 498 -11.50 -20.27 8.15
CA GLN A 498 -12.90 -20.02 7.79
C GLN A 498 -12.98 -19.70 6.31
N ILE A 499 -13.99 -20.25 5.63
CA ILE A 499 -14.36 -19.91 4.25
C ILE A 499 -15.80 -19.43 4.31
N GLU A 500 -16.04 -18.19 3.93
CA GLU A 500 -17.38 -17.60 3.88
C GLU A 500 -17.93 -17.74 2.47
N GLY A 501 -18.89 -18.65 2.28
CA GLY A 501 -19.48 -19.00 0.99
C GLY A 501 -19.31 -20.48 0.64
N ASP A 502 -19.94 -20.90 -0.47
CA ASP A 502 -19.93 -22.29 -0.91
C ASP A 502 -18.74 -22.56 -1.85
N ILE A 503 -17.99 -23.64 -1.59
CA ILE A 503 -17.05 -24.18 -2.60
C ILE A 503 -17.82 -25.17 -3.46
N VAL A 504 -17.93 -24.88 -4.76
CA VAL A 504 -18.61 -25.73 -5.74
C VAL A 504 -17.62 -26.38 -6.69
N LYS A 505 -17.66 -27.72 -6.76
CA LYS A 505 -17.04 -28.48 -7.85
C LYS A 505 -18.14 -28.96 -8.78
N THR A 506 -17.99 -28.75 -10.09
CA THR A 506 -18.96 -29.21 -11.08
C THR A 506 -18.36 -30.33 -11.94
N VAL A 507 -19.09 -31.44 -12.10
CA VAL A 507 -18.76 -32.50 -13.05
C VAL A 507 -19.94 -32.71 -13.99
N SER A 508 -19.69 -32.65 -15.30
CA SER A 508 -20.68 -32.89 -16.34
C SER A 508 -20.24 -33.95 -17.32
N LYS A 509 -21.12 -34.90 -17.66
CA LYS A 509 -20.90 -35.87 -18.73
C LYS A 509 -22.24 -36.24 -19.36
N SER A 510 -22.24 -36.56 -20.65
CA SER A 510 -23.48 -36.89 -21.37
C SER A 510 -23.85 -38.37 -21.18
N PHE A 511 -25.15 -38.69 -21.24
CA PHE A 511 -25.59 -40.09 -21.29
C PHE A 511 -25.06 -40.79 -22.55
N PRO A 512 -24.64 -42.07 -22.45
CA PRO A 512 -24.35 -42.88 -23.62
C PRO A 512 -25.56 -42.87 -24.57
N ARG A 513 -25.28 -42.73 -25.87
CA ARG A 513 -26.30 -42.76 -26.93
C ARG A 513 -26.08 -43.98 -27.81
N THR A 514 -27.15 -44.65 -28.20
CA THR A 514 -27.20 -45.43 -29.44
C THR A 514 -27.29 -44.44 -30.62
N SER A 515 -27.15 -44.90 -31.86
CA SER A 515 -27.15 -44.04 -33.07
C SER A 515 -28.37 -43.10 -33.21
N THR A 516 -29.41 -43.26 -32.38
CA THR A 516 -30.66 -42.49 -32.45
C THR A 516 -31.20 -42.02 -31.08
N TYR A 517 -30.71 -42.50 -29.92
CA TYR A 517 -31.28 -42.11 -28.62
C TYR A 517 -30.36 -42.36 -27.42
N ALA A 518 -30.60 -41.65 -26.31
CA ALA A 518 -29.90 -41.90 -25.04
C ALA A 518 -30.32 -43.26 -24.45
N SER A 519 -29.35 -44.15 -24.26
CA SER A 519 -29.54 -45.46 -23.64
C SER A 519 -28.22 -45.94 -23.06
N GLY A 520 -28.22 -46.27 -21.78
CA GLY A 520 -27.02 -46.72 -21.09
C GLY A 520 -26.97 -46.26 -19.64
N THR A 521 -25.87 -46.62 -19.00
CA THR A 521 -25.64 -46.37 -17.57
C THR A 521 -24.42 -45.49 -17.38
N ILE A 522 -24.54 -44.52 -16.49
CA ILE A 522 -23.44 -43.72 -15.97
C ILE A 522 -23.33 -44.02 -14.49
N THR A 523 -22.10 -44.25 -14.05
CA THR A 523 -21.78 -44.34 -12.63
C THR A 523 -20.85 -43.21 -12.25
N VAL A 524 -21.24 -42.43 -11.25
CA VAL A 524 -20.44 -41.40 -10.62
C VAL A 524 -20.00 -41.94 -9.26
N ARG A 525 -18.69 -42.10 -9.09
CA ARG A 525 -18.10 -42.47 -7.79
C ARG A 525 -17.45 -41.24 -7.19
N ILE A 526 -17.84 -40.94 -5.96
CA ILE A 526 -17.40 -39.80 -5.18
C ILE A 526 -16.71 -40.38 -3.96
N SER A 527 -15.39 -40.34 -3.95
CA SER A 527 -14.61 -40.68 -2.76
C SER A 527 -14.48 -39.44 -1.89
N ASP A 528 -14.83 -39.57 -0.62
CA ASP A 528 -14.73 -38.52 0.39
C ASP A 528 -13.83 -38.96 1.54
N ASP A 529 -12.80 -38.17 1.79
CA ASP A 529 -11.86 -38.27 2.90
C ASP A 529 -11.88 -37.02 3.80
N GLN A 530 -12.86 -36.14 3.59
CA GLN A 530 -12.95 -34.84 4.25
C GLN A 530 -13.61 -34.95 5.63
N LYS A 531 -13.18 -34.08 6.54
CA LYS A 531 -13.58 -34.06 7.96
C LYS A 531 -14.85 -33.24 8.25
N PHE A 532 -15.61 -32.86 7.22
CA PHE A 532 -16.81 -32.03 7.34
C PHE A 532 -17.91 -32.54 6.39
N ASP A 533 -19.16 -32.24 6.71
CA ASP A 533 -20.32 -32.67 5.94
C ASP A 533 -20.37 -31.99 4.57
N ARG A 534 -20.79 -32.71 3.54
CA ARG A 534 -20.93 -32.23 2.17
C ARG A 534 -22.32 -32.53 1.63
N GLN A 535 -22.76 -31.74 0.66
CA GLN A 535 -23.97 -32.01 -0.08
C GLN A 535 -23.68 -32.23 -1.55
N VAL A 536 -24.26 -33.30 -2.09
CA VAL A 536 -24.23 -33.59 -3.51
C VAL A 536 -25.55 -33.12 -4.12
N MET A 537 -25.49 -32.02 -4.86
CA MET A 537 -26.65 -31.50 -5.58
C MET A 537 -26.71 -32.12 -6.97
N ILE A 538 -27.84 -32.80 -7.24
CA ILE A 538 -28.22 -33.28 -8.56
C ILE A 538 -29.21 -32.27 -9.13
N PRO A 539 -28.81 -31.44 -10.11
CA PRO A 539 -29.72 -30.51 -10.77
C PRO A 539 -30.77 -31.28 -11.57
N PRO A 540 -31.88 -30.63 -11.95
CA PRO A 540 -32.97 -31.27 -12.67
C PRO A 540 -32.50 -32.03 -13.92
N VAL A 541 -32.61 -33.36 -13.88
CA VAL A 541 -32.47 -34.25 -15.02
C VAL A 541 -33.84 -34.42 -15.64
N LEU A 542 -34.01 -33.83 -16.82
CA LEU A 542 -35.23 -33.96 -17.61
C LEU A 542 -35.15 -35.24 -18.44
N PHE A 543 -36.25 -35.97 -18.54
CA PHE A 543 -36.35 -37.14 -19.42
C PHE A 543 -37.77 -37.25 -19.97
N ARG A 544 -37.89 -37.63 -21.24
CA ARG A 544 -39.16 -37.69 -21.96
C ARG A 544 -39.07 -38.76 -23.03
N GLY A 545 -40.14 -39.52 -23.22
CA GLY A 545 -40.34 -40.34 -24.40
C GLY A 545 -40.86 -39.50 -25.58
N GLY A 546 -41.21 -40.16 -26.67
CA GLY A 546 -41.63 -39.51 -27.91
C GLY A 546 -43.03 -39.97 -28.32
N LYS A 547 -43.83 -39.04 -28.82
CA LYS A 547 -45.04 -39.35 -29.58
C LYS A 547 -44.64 -39.46 -31.05
N HIS A 548 -44.92 -40.59 -31.66
CA HIS A 548 -44.59 -40.86 -33.05
C HIS A 548 -45.87 -40.98 -33.85
N GLU A 549 -45.91 -40.23 -34.95
CA GLU A 549 -47.02 -40.30 -35.90
C GLU A 549 -46.70 -41.33 -36.96
N ASN A 550 -47.68 -42.16 -37.28
CA ASN A 550 -47.61 -43.07 -38.40
C ASN A 550 -48.93 -42.99 -39.17
N PHE A 551 -48.89 -43.26 -40.47
CA PHE A 551 -50.08 -43.32 -41.31
C PHE A 551 -50.28 -44.77 -41.73
N ASN A 552 -51.48 -45.30 -41.51
CA ASN A 552 -51.80 -46.61 -42.05
C ASN A 552 -52.01 -46.54 -43.58
N SER A 553 -52.13 -47.68 -44.25
CA SER A 553 -52.33 -47.76 -45.71
C SER A 553 -53.58 -47.03 -46.23
N ASN A 554 -54.51 -46.66 -45.34
CA ASN A 554 -55.73 -45.91 -45.66
C ASN A 554 -55.61 -44.42 -45.31
N ASN A 555 -54.39 -43.90 -45.13
CA ASN A 555 -54.10 -42.52 -44.78
C ASN A 555 -54.75 -42.04 -43.45
N GLN A 556 -55.12 -42.97 -42.57
CA GLN A 556 -55.59 -42.63 -41.22
C GLN A 556 -54.38 -42.52 -40.29
N GLN A 557 -54.31 -41.39 -39.58
CA GLN A 557 -53.24 -41.09 -38.63
C GLN A 557 -53.37 -41.96 -37.39
N SER A 558 -52.31 -42.71 -37.08
CA SER A 558 -52.17 -43.53 -35.88
C SER A 558 -50.96 -43.07 -35.09
N TYR A 559 -51.03 -43.19 -33.77
CA TYR A 559 -49.95 -42.76 -32.87
C TYR A 559 -49.40 -43.93 -32.10
N TRP A 560 -48.08 -44.00 -31.99
CA TRP A 560 -47.41 -44.89 -31.05
C TRP A 560 -46.42 -44.09 -30.20
N TYR A 561 -46.16 -44.59 -28.99
CA TYR A 561 -45.37 -43.86 -28.00
C TYR A 561 -44.07 -44.61 -27.69
N SER A 562 -42.94 -43.92 -27.68
CA SER A 562 -41.74 -44.40 -27.00
C SER A 562 -41.80 -44.01 -25.53
N THR A 563 -41.37 -44.92 -24.67
CA THR A 563 -41.23 -44.68 -23.24
C THR A 563 -39.76 -44.44 -22.92
N CYS A 564 -39.47 -43.38 -22.17
CA CYS A 564 -38.16 -43.09 -21.61
C CYS A 564 -38.21 -43.38 -20.11
N ARG A 565 -37.34 -44.26 -19.63
CA ARG A 565 -37.22 -44.58 -18.21
C ARG A 565 -35.91 -44.07 -17.66
N LEU A 566 -35.99 -43.31 -16.57
CA LEU A 566 -34.84 -42.90 -15.77
C LEU A 566 -34.87 -43.66 -14.44
N ARG A 567 -33.78 -44.39 -14.18
CA ARG A 567 -33.53 -45.08 -12.91
C ARG A 567 -32.27 -44.49 -12.28
N VAL A 568 -32.35 -44.12 -11.01
CA VAL A 568 -31.23 -43.59 -10.24
C VAL A 568 -31.07 -44.43 -8.97
N THR A 569 -29.85 -44.88 -8.71
CA THR A 569 -29.49 -45.59 -7.48
C THR A 569 -28.39 -44.85 -6.73
N ARG A 570 -28.46 -44.92 -5.39
CA ARG A 570 -27.46 -44.46 -4.43
C ARG A 570 -26.87 -45.68 -3.73
N ASN A 571 -25.57 -45.92 -3.89
CA ASN A 571 -24.87 -47.07 -3.31
C ASN A 571 -25.58 -48.40 -3.61
N GLY A 572 -26.15 -48.55 -4.81
CA GLY A 572 -26.93 -49.72 -5.22
C GLY A 572 -28.40 -49.70 -4.83
N GLN A 573 -28.83 -48.85 -3.89
CA GLN A 573 -30.22 -48.69 -3.49
C GLN A 573 -30.96 -47.75 -4.44
N GLU A 574 -32.13 -48.15 -4.93
CA GLU A 574 -32.95 -47.32 -5.81
C GLU A 574 -33.53 -46.11 -5.07
N ILE A 575 -33.29 -44.91 -5.61
CA ILE A 575 -33.82 -43.65 -5.08
C ILE A 575 -34.78 -42.96 -6.05
N PHE A 576 -34.77 -43.34 -7.33
CA PHE A 576 -35.72 -42.86 -8.33
C PHE A 576 -35.87 -43.86 -9.45
N ASN A 577 -37.09 -44.07 -9.92
CA ASN A 577 -37.37 -44.98 -11.01
C ASN A 577 -38.75 -44.66 -11.60
N GLN A 578 -38.75 -43.93 -12.71
CA GLN A 578 -39.98 -43.55 -13.39
C GLN A 578 -39.82 -43.68 -14.90
N SER A 579 -40.95 -43.92 -15.55
CA SER A 579 -41.08 -44.06 -17.00
C SER A 579 -42.06 -43.03 -17.52
N THR A 580 -41.71 -42.35 -18.61
CA THR A 580 -42.54 -41.32 -19.24
C THR A 580 -42.72 -41.59 -20.72
N THR A 581 -43.92 -41.39 -21.24
CA THR A 581 -44.21 -41.37 -22.69
C THR A 581 -43.98 -39.97 -23.24
N ASP A 582 -45.00 -39.27 -23.71
CA ASP A 582 -44.94 -37.92 -24.26
C ASP A 582 -44.99 -36.80 -23.20
N ALA A 583 -45.15 -37.12 -21.91
CA ALA A 583 -45.03 -36.16 -20.81
C ALA A 583 -43.58 -36.05 -20.30
N GLN A 584 -43.15 -34.85 -19.90
CA GLN A 584 -41.80 -34.63 -19.38
C GLN A 584 -41.69 -35.06 -17.91
N GLY A 585 -40.74 -35.95 -17.61
CA GLY A 585 -40.32 -36.32 -16.26
C GLY A 585 -39.12 -35.48 -15.80
N VAL A 586 -39.01 -35.30 -14.48
CA VAL A 586 -37.93 -34.55 -13.84
C VAL A 586 -37.43 -35.31 -12.62
N PHE A 587 -36.10 -35.44 -12.50
CA PHE A 587 -35.46 -35.90 -11.27
C PHE A 587 -34.43 -34.87 -10.79
N SER A 588 -34.55 -34.41 -9.56
CA SER A 588 -33.53 -33.65 -8.84
C SER A 588 -33.44 -34.18 -7.42
N SER A 589 -32.28 -34.03 -6.80
CA SER A 589 -32.08 -34.47 -5.42
C SER A 589 -30.88 -33.76 -4.79
N VAL A 590 -30.93 -33.56 -3.48
CA VAL A 590 -29.79 -33.16 -2.65
C VAL A 590 -29.48 -34.33 -1.75
N ILE A 591 -28.24 -34.80 -1.77
CA ILE A 591 -27.80 -35.97 -1.02
C ILE A 591 -26.73 -35.53 -0.01
N ASP A 592 -27.05 -35.66 1.28
CA ASP A 592 -26.09 -35.41 2.35
C ASP A 592 -25.03 -36.51 2.39
N MET A 593 -23.78 -36.08 2.58
CA MET A 593 -22.58 -36.89 2.71
C MET A 593 -21.83 -36.47 3.99
N PRO A 594 -22.06 -37.14 5.12
CA PRO A 594 -21.47 -36.74 6.40
C PRO A 594 -19.94 -36.90 6.45
N ALA A 595 -19.30 -36.11 7.30
CA ALA A 595 -17.86 -36.14 7.57
C ALA A 595 -17.35 -37.55 7.84
N GLY A 596 -16.25 -37.94 7.18
CA GLY A 596 -15.56 -39.21 7.43
C GLY A 596 -16.25 -40.48 6.92
N GLN A 597 -17.28 -40.39 6.05
CA GLN A 597 -17.87 -41.55 5.38
C GLN A 597 -17.40 -41.68 3.93
N GLY A 598 -17.00 -42.91 3.56
CA GLY A 598 -16.38 -43.26 2.28
C GLY A 598 -17.27 -43.17 1.03
N THR A 599 -16.86 -43.87 -0.02
CA THR A 599 -17.30 -43.69 -1.41
C THR A 599 -18.83 -43.68 -1.60
N LEU A 600 -19.39 -42.55 -2.05
CA LEU A 600 -20.75 -42.44 -2.58
C LEU A 600 -20.75 -42.82 -4.07
N THR A 601 -21.57 -43.78 -4.45
CA THR A 601 -21.77 -44.20 -5.83
C THR A 601 -23.19 -43.86 -6.28
N LEU A 602 -23.32 -42.97 -7.25
CA LEU A 602 -24.58 -42.66 -7.91
C LEU A 602 -24.59 -43.29 -9.30
N THR A 603 -25.60 -44.10 -9.57
CA THR A 603 -25.76 -44.74 -10.88
C THR A 603 -27.05 -44.26 -11.53
N PHE A 604 -26.92 -43.68 -12.71
CA PHE A 604 -28.03 -43.22 -13.54
C PHE A 604 -28.14 -44.14 -14.74
N THR A 605 -29.29 -44.77 -14.92
CA THR A 605 -29.59 -45.65 -16.05
C THR A 605 -30.77 -45.07 -16.82
N VAL A 606 -30.55 -44.80 -18.09
CA VAL A 606 -31.59 -44.42 -19.03
C VAL A 606 -31.86 -45.59 -19.96
N SER A 607 -33.13 -45.96 -20.11
CA SER A 607 -33.55 -47.00 -21.04
C SER A 607 -34.78 -46.53 -21.82
N SER A 608 -34.81 -46.84 -23.12
CA SER A 608 -35.96 -46.57 -24.00
C SER A 608 -36.65 -47.87 -24.39
N SER A 609 -37.98 -47.87 -24.42
CA SER A 609 -38.79 -49.00 -24.91
C SER A 609 -40.02 -48.50 -25.68
N GLY A 610 -40.53 -49.27 -26.64
CA GLY A 610 -41.83 -48.97 -27.27
C GLY A 610 -42.98 -49.29 -26.32
N ALA A 611 -43.97 -48.41 -26.22
CA ALA A 611 -45.22 -48.67 -25.52
C ALA A 611 -46.34 -48.93 -26.55
N ASN A 612 -47.10 -50.00 -26.28
CA ASN A 612 -48.26 -50.54 -27.00
C ASN A 612 -47.88 -51.65 -27.99
N ASN A 613 -48.34 -52.89 -27.70
CA ASN A 613 -48.12 -54.15 -28.45
C ASN A 613 -48.59 -54.08 -29.92
N TRP A 614 -47.88 -53.32 -30.76
CA TRP A 614 -48.04 -53.34 -32.20
C TRP A 614 -46.85 -54.07 -32.81
N THR A 615 -47.09 -55.28 -33.32
CA THR A 615 -46.13 -56.02 -34.15
C THR A 615 -46.05 -55.34 -35.51
N THR A 616 -45.09 -54.44 -35.68
CA THR A 616 -44.74 -53.89 -36.99
C THR A 616 -43.54 -54.64 -37.55
N ASN A 617 -43.69 -55.19 -38.77
CA ASN A 617 -42.65 -55.86 -39.54
C ASN A 617 -41.31 -55.09 -39.53
N ASN A 618 -40.22 -55.85 -39.63
CA ASN A 618 -38.78 -55.58 -39.46
C ASN A 618 -38.14 -54.31 -40.09
N GLN A 619 -38.87 -53.24 -40.41
CA GLN A 619 -38.31 -51.98 -40.93
C GLN A 619 -38.53 -50.73 -40.07
N TYR A 620 -39.38 -50.80 -39.02
CA TYR A 620 -39.73 -49.63 -38.20
C TYR A 620 -39.20 -49.65 -36.76
N GLN A 621 -38.12 -50.38 -36.46
CA GLN A 621 -37.45 -50.33 -35.14
C GLN A 621 -36.60 -49.07 -34.89
N ARG A 622 -36.60 -48.08 -35.79
CA ARG A 622 -35.57 -47.01 -35.77
C ARG A 622 -35.82 -45.83 -34.82
N SER A 623 -36.94 -45.77 -34.09
CA SER A 623 -37.25 -44.53 -33.33
C SER A 623 -37.86 -44.73 -31.94
N ALA A 624 -37.61 -45.84 -31.25
CA ALA A 624 -37.89 -45.90 -29.81
C ALA A 624 -36.78 -45.19 -29.03
N GLY A 625 -36.86 -43.86 -28.94
CA GLY A 625 -35.86 -43.04 -28.28
C GLY A 625 -36.42 -42.05 -27.27
N CYS A 626 -35.65 -41.75 -26.22
CA CYS A 626 -35.75 -40.48 -25.50
C CYS A 626 -35.37 -39.37 -26.49
N GLY A 627 -36.36 -38.73 -27.12
CA GLY A 627 -36.20 -37.89 -28.31
C GLY A 627 -35.86 -36.42 -28.00
N ASP A 628 -34.90 -35.90 -28.76
CA ASP A 628 -34.39 -34.52 -28.81
C ASP A 628 -35.44 -33.54 -29.38
N GLU A 629 -35.82 -32.52 -28.60
CA GLU A 629 -36.20 -31.20 -29.16
C GLU A 629 -35.13 -30.19 -28.74
N LYS A 630 -34.71 -29.37 -29.71
CA LYS A 630 -33.68 -28.32 -29.65
C LYS A 630 -33.54 -27.65 -28.28
N ILE A 631 -32.64 -28.19 -27.45
CA ILE A 631 -32.03 -27.46 -26.33
C ILE A 631 -30.53 -27.68 -26.50
N HIS A 632 -29.88 -26.74 -27.20
CA HIS A 632 -28.44 -26.60 -27.09
C HIS A 632 -28.09 -26.59 -25.58
N SER A 633 -27.24 -27.53 -25.16
CA SER A 633 -26.54 -27.60 -23.86
C SER A 633 -27.14 -28.33 -22.63
N ARG A 634 -28.19 -29.17 -22.67
CA ARG A 634 -28.72 -29.74 -21.40
C ARG A 634 -29.21 -31.19 -21.39
N TYR A 635 -28.33 -32.14 -21.72
CA TYR A 635 -28.31 -33.46 -21.04
C TYR A 635 -26.98 -33.64 -20.31
N GLN A 636 -26.49 -32.55 -19.72
CA GLN A 636 -25.43 -32.56 -18.74
C GLN A 636 -26.10 -32.67 -17.38
N TYR A 637 -25.91 -33.78 -16.66
CA TYR A 637 -26.01 -33.68 -15.20
C TYR A 637 -24.80 -32.85 -14.77
N GLN A 638 -25.02 -31.65 -14.25
CA GLN A 638 -23.98 -30.90 -13.55
C GLN A 638 -24.02 -31.34 -12.08
N LEU A 639 -23.24 -32.33 -11.66
CA LEU A 639 -23.14 -32.58 -10.22
C LEU A 639 -22.41 -31.39 -9.60
N ASN A 640 -23.12 -30.59 -8.82
CA ASN A 640 -22.55 -29.51 -8.03
C ASN A 640 -22.32 -30.04 -6.62
N PHE A 641 -21.06 -30.16 -6.23
CA PHE A 641 -20.69 -30.47 -4.86
C PHE A 641 -20.73 -29.18 -4.07
N ILE A 642 -21.75 -28.97 -3.24
CA ILE A 642 -21.84 -27.80 -2.37
C ILE A 642 -21.27 -28.20 -1.02
N THR A 643 -20.28 -27.45 -0.55
CA THR A 643 -19.73 -27.59 0.80
C THR A 643 -20.43 -26.56 1.69
N GLN A 644 -21.37 -27.02 2.53
CA GLN A 644 -21.90 -26.18 3.59
C GLN A 644 -21.06 -26.39 4.86
N ASN A 645 -20.28 -25.37 5.24
CA ASN A 645 -19.75 -25.32 6.59
C ASN A 645 -20.87 -24.89 7.55
N GLY A 646 -21.66 -25.88 7.98
CA GLY A 646 -22.48 -25.72 9.17
C GLY A 646 -21.59 -25.40 10.36
N ARG A 647 -21.90 -24.32 11.08
CA ARG A 647 -21.25 -23.90 12.33
C ARG A 647 -20.84 -25.10 13.19
N GLN A 648 -19.55 -25.40 13.23
CA GLN A 648 -18.96 -26.15 14.33
C GLN A 648 -18.27 -25.16 15.27
N LYS A 649 -18.60 -25.30 16.57
CA LYS A 649 -18.09 -24.48 17.68
C LYS A 649 -16.59 -24.62 17.85
#